data_AF-A0A653QR03-F1
#
_entry.id   AF-A0A653QR03-F1
#
_cell.length_a   1.000
_cell.length_b   1.000
_cell.length_c   1.000
_cell.angle_alpha   90.00
_cell.angle_beta   90.00
_cell.angle_gamma   90.00
#
_symmetry.space_group_name_H-M   'P 1'
#
loop_
_entity.id
_entity.type
_entity.pdbx_description
1 polymer ?
#
loop_
_entity_poly.entity_id
_entity_poly.type
_entity_poly.pdbx_seq_one_letter_code
_entity_poly.pdbx_strand_id
1 'polypeptide(L)'
;MDNPNLTAAKRLADLGIAVFPCNQTKRPQPGVRWKDEASTDPRRIEAWWRRWPSSLPAFELGRHKLVAIDCDRHGKDDGVIALETLARDNGDDPRDWPTVETPSTGRHVFFRQDGALTNARGTLPAGIDVRGSGGYVIAEGAELPDGRNYHPLGDGLVTALQADAIPDLPQWLATTLASRVVDDARSAEIIATSRVPAAAPAHRPETGARERAAFEAALADEVRKVTQAGEGQRNHTLNIAAFSLAQMVASGWGGQSEVDIALTEAALACGLRQPEIRKTIASGFASGSKKPRAALDDRAGYADSGPEIEIRLTKVNGVTIVADTGEVVDDADDDPEDEEGEAPPIDEALTHVDGVLGEVIDFIVATSRRPNRRLALSAALPLCATLLGRRMATPTGAGLQLYVIATYPTGGGKQHQLDAIDRLMRAAELQRHVGPSQFMSMSALVKHVANSPLTICAQDEFGALLKRLSHPRASTHEQGISMVLRSLWGSNFATVRTPAYASTSSVEIAAPCLSLYGPTTPEELYEALRGRDVVNGFLNRFLVIDGGERVAEVEPRRKLRDVPDSLRDGMMRLYRAGTTGRGNLSGYVCKNTAPDPEGLHARWQDQRAEDIYRDLSSTAQRRIDADAETGQFMARVAEIAVRCATIRACGRDPDIPTVTGDDMDWAAALVWQSTERLIGDAGRFMVDPLGAAEFERKLLAKVHSAGPRGVRMRELHRAMQRHFRFANDLRNTLDALSRSGVIVVDERKVAGGVSRRVMMA
;
A
#
# COMPACT_ATOMS: atom_id res chain seq x y z
N MET A 1 45.63 -28.43 -22.02
CA MET A 1 44.22 -28.49 -22.43
C MET A 1 43.82 -27.06 -22.73
N ASP A 2 43.41 -26.79 -23.97
CA ASP A 2 42.91 -25.47 -24.33
C ASP A 2 41.63 -25.19 -23.55
N ASN A 3 41.61 -24.07 -22.84
CA ASN A 3 40.46 -23.66 -22.05
C ASN A 3 39.43 -23.02 -23.00
N PRO A 4 38.26 -23.65 -23.24
CA PRO A 4 37.30 -23.19 -24.25
C PRO A 4 36.81 -21.77 -23.95
N ASN A 5 36.62 -21.44 -22.68
CA ASN A 5 36.19 -20.12 -22.22
C ASN A 5 37.27 -19.04 -22.46
N LEU A 6 38.54 -19.37 -22.27
CA LEU A 6 39.64 -18.46 -22.61
C LEU A 6 39.75 -18.26 -24.12
N THR A 7 39.57 -19.33 -24.90
CA THR A 7 39.56 -19.27 -26.37
C THR A 7 38.42 -18.38 -26.87
N ALA A 8 37.21 -18.53 -26.33
CA ALA A 8 36.07 -17.68 -26.65
C ALA A 8 36.33 -16.21 -26.28
N ALA A 9 36.90 -15.95 -25.09
CA ALA A 9 37.29 -14.60 -24.66
C ALA A 9 38.26 -13.93 -25.64
N LYS A 10 39.28 -14.68 -26.09
CA LYS A 10 40.30 -14.19 -27.03
C LYS A 10 39.71 -13.92 -28.41
N ARG A 11 38.87 -14.81 -28.93
CA ARG A 11 38.21 -14.62 -30.24
C ARG A 11 37.41 -13.32 -30.29
N LEU A 12 36.66 -12.99 -29.24
CA LEU A 12 35.93 -11.73 -29.15
C LEU A 12 36.88 -10.52 -29.01
N ALA A 13 37.94 -10.65 -28.22
CA ALA A 13 38.93 -9.59 -28.07
C ALA A 13 39.65 -9.26 -29.39
N ASP A 14 39.95 -10.27 -30.21
CA ASP A 14 40.54 -10.10 -31.55
C ASP A 14 39.62 -9.33 -32.50
N LEU A 15 38.30 -9.39 -32.27
CA LEU A 15 37.27 -8.62 -32.98
C LEU A 15 36.99 -7.25 -32.35
N GLY A 16 37.80 -6.82 -31.38
CA GLY A 16 37.65 -5.53 -30.71
C GLY A 16 36.57 -5.49 -29.62
N ILE A 17 36.01 -6.65 -29.24
CA ILE A 17 35.01 -6.75 -28.16
C ILE A 17 35.73 -6.90 -26.82
N ALA A 18 35.52 -5.93 -25.93
CA ALA A 18 36.14 -5.88 -24.61
C ALA A 18 35.42 -6.84 -23.66
N VAL A 19 36.13 -7.90 -23.24
CA VAL A 19 35.57 -8.97 -22.41
C VAL A 19 36.01 -8.84 -20.94
N PHE A 20 35.29 -9.54 -20.06
CA PHE A 20 35.64 -9.69 -18.65
C PHE A 20 35.19 -11.07 -18.12
N PRO A 21 35.78 -11.57 -17.02
CA PRO A 21 35.47 -12.89 -16.48
C PRO A 21 34.25 -12.86 -15.55
N CYS A 22 33.33 -13.78 -15.76
CA CYS A 22 32.20 -14.08 -14.87
C CYS A 22 32.38 -15.42 -14.17
N ASN A 23 31.82 -15.55 -12.97
CA ASN A 23 31.70 -16.81 -12.26
C ASN A 23 30.56 -17.68 -12.86
N GLN A 24 30.41 -18.89 -12.33
CA GLN A 24 29.41 -19.85 -12.80
C GLN A 24 27.95 -19.47 -12.54
N THR A 25 27.72 -18.51 -11.64
CA THR A 25 26.41 -17.86 -11.43
C THR A 25 26.17 -16.70 -12.40
N LYS A 26 27.00 -16.55 -13.43
CA LYS A 26 26.95 -15.49 -14.47
C LYS A 26 27.12 -14.07 -13.92
N ARG A 27 27.81 -13.91 -12.77
CA ARG A 27 28.16 -12.61 -12.16
C ARG A 27 29.65 -12.31 -12.37
N PRO A 28 30.08 -11.04 -12.49
CA PRO A 28 31.50 -10.69 -12.60
C PRO A 28 32.31 -11.29 -11.45
N GLN A 29 33.54 -11.75 -11.75
CA GLN A 29 34.41 -12.31 -10.71
C GLN A 29 34.68 -11.27 -9.59
N PRO A 30 34.81 -11.70 -8.33
CA PRO A 30 35.02 -10.79 -7.21
C PRO A 30 36.20 -9.85 -7.43
N GLY A 31 35.93 -8.54 -7.29
CA GLY A 31 36.93 -7.49 -7.46
C GLY A 31 37.12 -6.99 -8.90
N VAL A 32 36.46 -7.58 -9.90
CA VAL A 32 36.47 -7.07 -11.28
C VAL A 32 35.40 -5.99 -11.44
N ARG A 33 35.81 -4.73 -11.60
CA ARG A 33 34.89 -3.64 -11.98
C ARG A 33 34.68 -3.63 -13.47
N TRP A 34 33.89 -4.58 -13.97
CA TRP A 34 33.76 -4.88 -15.41
C TRP A 34 33.53 -3.67 -16.32
N LYS A 35 32.78 -2.64 -15.89
CA LYS A 35 32.58 -1.40 -16.67
C LYS A 35 33.88 -0.65 -16.97
N ASP A 36 34.78 -0.60 -15.99
CA ASP A 36 36.07 0.09 -16.11
C ASP A 36 37.17 -0.86 -16.62
N GLU A 37 36.97 -2.16 -16.41
CA GLU A 37 38.03 -3.15 -16.49
C GLU A 37 37.93 -4.08 -17.70
N ALA A 38 36.78 -4.20 -18.36
CA ALA A 38 36.63 -5.00 -19.57
C ALA A 38 37.69 -4.61 -20.62
N SER A 39 38.29 -5.62 -21.26
CA SER A 39 39.52 -5.43 -22.01
C SER A 39 39.59 -6.31 -23.25
N THR A 40 40.28 -5.80 -24.28
CA THR A 40 40.72 -6.54 -25.46
C THR A 40 42.19 -6.95 -25.37
N ASP A 41 42.91 -6.58 -24.31
CA ASP A 41 44.33 -6.92 -24.14
C ASP A 41 44.50 -8.42 -23.80
N PRO A 42 45.13 -9.22 -24.67
CA PRO A 42 45.32 -10.65 -24.45
C PRO A 42 46.05 -10.96 -23.14
N ARG A 43 46.98 -10.11 -22.70
CA ARG A 43 47.73 -10.35 -21.46
C ARG A 43 46.84 -10.23 -20.23
N ARG A 44 45.94 -9.25 -20.22
CA ARG A 44 44.97 -9.06 -19.13
C ARG A 44 43.94 -10.19 -19.10
N ILE A 45 43.45 -10.59 -20.28
CA ILE A 45 42.52 -11.72 -20.43
C ILE A 45 43.17 -13.02 -19.93
N GLU A 46 44.39 -13.32 -20.35
CA GLU A 46 45.14 -14.48 -19.86
C GLU A 46 45.37 -14.44 -18.34
N ALA A 47 45.69 -13.27 -17.78
CA ALA A 47 45.87 -13.10 -16.34
C ALA A 47 44.58 -13.42 -15.56
N TRP A 48 43.42 -12.98 -16.07
CA TRP A 48 42.13 -13.31 -15.46
C TRP A 48 41.84 -14.81 -15.48
N TRP A 49 42.05 -15.51 -16.61
CA TRP A 49 41.83 -16.95 -16.70
C TRP A 49 42.90 -17.79 -15.99
N ARG A 50 44.11 -17.24 -15.78
CA ARG A 50 45.10 -17.87 -14.88
C ARG A 50 44.63 -17.80 -13.43
N ARG A 51 44.02 -16.68 -13.03
CA ARG A 51 43.48 -16.48 -11.67
C ARG A 51 42.19 -17.25 -11.44
N TRP A 52 41.32 -17.32 -12.45
CA TRP A 52 40.02 -17.97 -12.38
C TRP A 52 39.79 -18.84 -13.63
N PRO A 53 40.37 -20.06 -13.66
CA PRO A 53 40.35 -20.92 -14.85
C PRO A 53 38.96 -21.32 -15.33
N SER A 54 37.98 -21.40 -14.43
CA SER A 54 36.60 -21.77 -14.75
C SER A 54 35.71 -20.56 -15.07
N SER A 55 36.25 -19.38 -15.37
CA SER A 55 35.41 -18.22 -15.65
C SER A 55 34.71 -18.32 -17.01
N LEU A 56 33.48 -17.83 -17.06
CA LEU A 56 32.73 -17.62 -18.30
C LEU A 56 33.08 -16.23 -18.88
N PRO A 57 33.35 -16.09 -20.18
CA PRO A 57 33.56 -14.79 -20.80
C PRO A 57 32.25 -14.02 -20.94
N ALA A 58 32.28 -12.73 -20.64
CA ALA A 58 31.15 -11.82 -20.83
C ALA A 58 31.62 -10.49 -21.41
N PHE A 59 30.72 -9.74 -22.05
CA PHE A 59 31.01 -8.40 -22.58
C PHE A 59 29.79 -7.48 -22.46
N GLU A 60 30.06 -6.18 -22.37
CA GLU A 60 29.04 -5.13 -22.31
C GLU A 60 28.58 -4.75 -23.72
N LEU A 61 27.27 -4.72 -23.98
CA LEU A 61 26.76 -4.53 -25.34
C LEU A 61 26.81 -3.06 -25.78
N GLY A 62 26.45 -2.13 -24.89
CA GLY A 62 26.43 -0.69 -25.21
C GLY A 62 27.80 -0.14 -25.61
N ARG A 63 28.89 -0.64 -25.01
CA ARG A 63 30.27 -0.25 -25.38
C ARG A 63 30.61 -0.57 -26.83
N HIS A 64 29.93 -1.55 -27.40
CA HIS A 64 30.14 -2.05 -28.76
C HIS A 64 28.98 -1.70 -29.70
N LYS A 65 28.08 -0.79 -29.32
CA LYS A 65 26.92 -0.39 -30.13
C LYS A 65 26.02 -1.59 -30.50
N LEU A 66 25.91 -2.55 -29.59
CA LEU A 66 25.09 -3.74 -29.74
C LEU A 66 23.92 -3.73 -28.77
N VAL A 67 22.83 -4.39 -29.15
CA VAL A 67 21.73 -4.76 -28.28
C VAL A 67 21.43 -6.25 -28.50
N ALA A 68 21.16 -6.97 -27.41
CA ALA A 68 20.69 -8.35 -27.48
C ALA A 68 19.26 -8.45 -26.99
N ILE A 69 18.43 -9.13 -27.75
CA ILE A 69 17.11 -9.60 -27.35
C ILE A 69 17.29 -10.99 -26.74
N ASP A 70 17.12 -11.06 -25.43
CA ASP A 70 17.41 -12.20 -24.57
C ASP A 70 16.11 -12.99 -24.34
N CYS A 71 15.93 -14.07 -25.11
CA CYS A 71 14.71 -14.88 -25.14
C CYS A 71 14.88 -16.14 -24.29
N ASP A 72 14.24 -16.16 -23.12
CA ASP A 72 14.29 -17.30 -22.20
C ASP A 72 13.15 -18.31 -22.45
N ARG A 73 13.44 -19.58 -22.15
CA ARG A 73 12.45 -20.66 -22.08
C ARG A 73 12.26 -21.08 -20.62
N HIS A 74 11.16 -20.63 -20.00
CA HIS A 74 10.87 -20.89 -18.59
C HIS A 74 9.40 -21.28 -18.37
N GLY A 75 9.16 -22.54 -18.03
CA GLY A 75 7.83 -23.02 -17.65
C GLY A 75 6.82 -22.95 -18.80
N LYS A 76 5.78 -22.12 -18.65
CA LYS A 76 4.71 -21.92 -19.66
C LYS A 76 5.01 -20.80 -20.66
N ASP A 77 6.03 -19.98 -20.43
CA ASP A 77 6.40 -18.85 -21.27
C ASP A 77 7.62 -19.22 -22.13
N ASP A 78 7.47 -19.14 -23.46
CA ASP A 78 8.54 -19.40 -24.44
C ASP A 78 8.86 -18.11 -25.21
N GLY A 79 9.87 -17.38 -24.74
CA GLY A 79 10.32 -16.13 -25.34
C GLY A 79 10.82 -16.28 -26.77
N VAL A 80 11.35 -17.46 -27.12
CA VAL A 80 11.83 -17.77 -28.48
C VAL A 80 10.64 -17.83 -29.43
N ILE A 81 9.60 -18.60 -29.09
CA ILE A 81 8.37 -18.67 -29.90
C ILE A 81 7.69 -17.31 -29.97
N ALA A 82 7.67 -16.56 -28.87
CA ALA A 82 7.08 -15.23 -28.83
C ALA A 82 7.80 -14.24 -29.77
N LEU A 83 9.14 -14.19 -29.76
CA LEU A 83 9.89 -13.32 -30.65
C LEU A 83 9.75 -13.74 -32.11
N GLU A 84 9.80 -15.03 -32.42
CA GLU A 84 9.62 -15.52 -33.79
C GLU A 84 8.22 -15.22 -34.33
N THR A 85 7.20 -15.31 -33.48
CA THR A 85 5.82 -14.98 -33.86
C THR A 85 5.69 -13.48 -34.11
N LEU A 86 6.24 -12.63 -33.23
CA LEU A 86 6.26 -11.18 -33.44
C LEU A 86 6.99 -10.78 -34.72
N ALA A 87 8.14 -11.39 -35.01
CA ALA A 87 8.88 -11.14 -36.24
C ALA A 87 8.02 -11.46 -37.47
N ARG A 88 7.42 -12.65 -37.51
CA ARG A 88 6.55 -13.09 -38.60
C ARG A 88 5.32 -12.20 -38.77
N ASP A 89 4.68 -11.82 -37.67
CA ASP A 89 3.50 -10.94 -37.67
C ASP A 89 3.83 -9.53 -38.17
N ASN A 90 5.08 -9.09 -38.04
CA ASN A 90 5.59 -7.82 -38.55
C ASN A 90 6.31 -7.93 -39.91
N GLY A 91 6.29 -9.11 -40.54
CA GLY A 91 6.82 -9.35 -41.89
C GLY A 91 8.34 -9.61 -41.96
N ASP A 92 9.00 -9.86 -40.84
CA ASP A 92 10.42 -10.23 -40.78
C ASP A 92 10.62 -11.75 -40.68
N ASP A 93 11.78 -12.21 -41.15
CA ASP A 93 12.24 -13.59 -40.97
C ASP A 93 13.36 -13.66 -39.92
N PRO A 94 13.10 -14.21 -38.72
CA PRO A 94 14.08 -14.25 -37.65
C PRO A 94 15.25 -15.23 -37.90
N ARG A 95 15.19 -16.04 -38.97
CA ARG A 95 16.21 -17.06 -39.28
C ARG A 95 17.54 -16.47 -39.72
N ASP A 96 17.54 -15.25 -40.23
CA ASP A 96 18.74 -14.56 -40.73
C ASP A 96 19.40 -13.69 -39.65
N TRP A 97 18.89 -13.68 -38.43
CA TRP A 97 19.43 -12.85 -37.35
C TRP A 97 20.60 -13.55 -36.64
N PRO A 98 21.73 -12.84 -36.41
CA PRO A 98 22.84 -13.32 -35.58
C PRO A 98 22.35 -13.80 -34.21
N THR A 99 22.43 -15.11 -33.98
CA THR A 99 21.80 -15.75 -32.82
C THR A 99 22.75 -16.69 -32.10
N VAL A 100 22.76 -16.61 -30.77
CA VAL A 100 23.47 -17.54 -29.90
C VAL A 100 22.44 -18.28 -29.05
N GLU A 101 22.39 -19.61 -29.15
CA GLU A 101 21.56 -20.44 -28.27
C GLU A 101 22.22 -20.57 -26.90
N THR A 102 21.43 -20.42 -25.84
CA THR A 102 21.90 -20.48 -24.46
C THR A 102 21.83 -21.91 -23.91
N PRO A 103 22.58 -22.25 -22.84
CA PRO A 103 22.54 -23.59 -22.21
C PRO A 103 21.16 -24.06 -21.70
N SER A 104 20.19 -23.14 -21.60
CA SER A 104 18.80 -23.41 -21.22
C SER A 104 17.85 -23.43 -22.42
N THR A 105 18.36 -23.57 -23.66
CA THR A 105 17.61 -23.57 -24.92
C THR A 105 16.90 -22.25 -25.26
N GLY A 106 17.26 -21.16 -24.56
CA GLY A 106 16.87 -19.80 -24.93
C GLY A 106 17.79 -19.23 -26.01
N ARG A 107 17.59 -17.98 -26.43
CA ARG A 107 18.38 -17.34 -27.50
C ARG A 107 18.75 -15.91 -27.18
N HIS A 108 20.01 -15.53 -27.44
CA HIS A 108 20.40 -14.13 -27.57
C HIS A 108 20.42 -13.78 -29.06
N VAL A 109 19.58 -12.82 -29.47
CA VAL A 109 19.53 -12.31 -30.85
C VAL A 109 20.13 -10.91 -30.89
N PHE A 110 21.10 -10.65 -31.78
CA PHE A 110 21.91 -9.43 -31.76
C PHE A 110 21.58 -8.46 -32.90
N PHE A 111 21.50 -7.17 -32.55
CA PHE A 111 21.32 -6.07 -33.50
C PHE A 111 22.27 -4.91 -33.17
N ARG A 112 22.52 -4.05 -34.16
CA ARG A 112 23.19 -2.75 -33.94
C ARG A 112 22.23 -1.76 -33.27
N GLN A 113 22.79 -0.95 -32.38
CA GLN A 113 22.13 0.22 -31.80
C GLN A 113 23.08 1.42 -31.73
N ASP A 114 22.53 2.63 -31.65
CA ASP A 114 23.29 3.87 -31.52
C ASP A 114 23.71 4.20 -30.06
N GLY A 115 23.32 3.34 -29.10
CA GLY A 115 23.59 3.51 -27.67
C GLY A 115 22.38 3.98 -26.86
N ALA A 116 21.26 4.32 -27.51
CA ALA A 116 20.03 4.79 -26.86
C ALA A 116 19.26 3.69 -26.12
N LEU A 117 19.45 2.42 -26.48
CA LEU A 117 18.71 1.30 -25.87
C LEU A 117 19.47 0.78 -24.64
N THR A 118 18.80 0.84 -23.49
CA THR A 118 19.28 0.30 -22.21
C THR A 118 18.74 -1.13 -21.99
N ASN A 119 18.59 -1.58 -20.74
CA ASN A 119 18.03 -2.91 -20.43
C ASN A 119 16.48 -2.90 -20.35
N ALA A 120 15.83 -1.93 -20.97
CA ALA A 120 14.38 -1.77 -20.93
C ALA A 120 13.71 -2.61 -22.01
N ARG A 121 12.79 -3.50 -21.61
CA ARG A 121 12.06 -4.41 -22.53
C ARG A 121 10.87 -3.78 -23.28
N GLY A 122 10.57 -2.51 -23.03
CA GLY A 122 9.40 -1.84 -23.62
C GLY A 122 8.09 -2.60 -23.33
N THR A 123 7.34 -2.90 -24.39
CA THR A 123 6.08 -3.66 -24.38
C THR A 123 6.22 -5.11 -24.83
N LEU A 124 7.44 -5.64 -24.94
CA LEU A 124 7.67 -7.03 -25.37
C LEU A 124 7.00 -8.04 -24.40
N PRO A 125 6.53 -9.20 -24.92
CA PRO A 125 5.95 -10.28 -24.14
C PRO A 125 6.84 -10.81 -23.01
N ALA A 126 6.23 -11.51 -22.05
CA ALA A 126 6.98 -12.25 -21.03
C ALA A 126 7.91 -13.29 -21.67
N GLY A 127 9.07 -13.52 -21.06
CA GLY A 127 10.12 -14.40 -21.62
C GLY A 127 11.09 -13.71 -22.57
N ILE A 128 10.88 -12.42 -22.90
CA ILE A 128 11.82 -11.62 -23.72
C ILE A 128 12.36 -10.45 -22.90
N ASP A 129 13.67 -10.44 -22.68
CA ASP A 129 14.44 -9.35 -22.05
C ASP A 129 15.29 -8.61 -23.08
N VAL A 130 15.75 -7.40 -22.72
CA VAL A 130 16.65 -6.59 -23.57
C VAL A 130 17.94 -6.31 -22.80
N ARG A 131 19.08 -6.52 -23.45
CA ARG A 131 20.41 -6.21 -22.93
C ARG A 131 21.06 -5.18 -23.83
N GLY A 132 21.14 -3.93 -23.35
CA GLY A 132 21.70 -2.81 -24.10
C GLY A 132 22.78 -2.08 -23.31
N SER A 133 22.79 -0.75 -23.36
CA SER A 133 23.68 0.10 -22.57
C SER A 133 23.57 -0.19 -21.07
N GLY A 134 24.71 -0.52 -20.44
CA GLY A 134 24.78 -0.93 -19.03
C GLY A 134 24.39 -2.39 -18.74
N GLY A 135 24.09 -3.19 -19.77
CA GLY A 135 23.89 -4.64 -19.69
C GLY A 135 25.06 -5.43 -20.30
N TYR A 136 25.20 -6.69 -19.89
CA TYR A 136 26.18 -7.63 -20.45
C TYR A 136 25.53 -8.98 -20.73
N VAL A 137 26.12 -9.75 -21.64
CA VAL A 137 25.76 -11.16 -21.90
C VAL A 137 26.97 -12.06 -21.73
N ILE A 138 26.72 -13.35 -21.48
CA ILE A 138 27.76 -14.39 -21.61
C ILE A 138 28.04 -14.60 -23.10
N ALA A 139 29.32 -14.70 -23.44
CA ALA A 139 29.79 -14.74 -24.82
C ALA A 139 29.50 -16.06 -25.53
N GLU A 140 29.38 -15.98 -26.86
CA GLU A 140 29.39 -17.13 -27.75
C GLU A 140 30.67 -17.97 -27.55
N GLY A 141 30.52 -19.29 -27.58
CA GLY A 141 31.59 -20.26 -27.35
C GLY A 141 31.89 -20.51 -25.86
N ALA A 142 31.20 -19.85 -24.93
CA ALA A 142 31.35 -20.12 -23.51
C ALA A 142 30.79 -21.50 -23.14
N GLU A 143 31.48 -22.23 -22.26
CA GLU A 143 31.13 -23.58 -21.81
C GLU A 143 30.95 -23.63 -20.29
N LEU A 144 29.82 -24.19 -19.85
CA LEU A 144 29.51 -24.45 -18.45
C LEU A 144 30.22 -25.73 -17.95
N PRO A 145 30.41 -25.89 -16.62
CA PRO A 145 31.05 -27.07 -16.03
C PRO A 145 30.37 -28.40 -16.34
N ASP A 146 29.09 -28.36 -16.71
CA ASP A 146 28.29 -29.54 -17.09
C ASP A 146 28.38 -29.87 -18.59
N GLY A 147 29.24 -29.17 -19.34
CA GLY A 147 29.49 -29.38 -20.78
C GLY A 147 28.48 -28.68 -21.69
N ARG A 148 27.44 -28.05 -21.16
CA ARG A 148 26.52 -27.22 -21.97
C ARG A 148 27.22 -25.92 -22.35
N ASN A 149 26.91 -25.38 -23.52
CA ASN A 149 27.60 -24.20 -24.04
C ASN A 149 26.65 -23.16 -24.65
N TYR A 150 27.20 -21.98 -24.91
CA TYR A 150 26.58 -20.93 -25.70
C TYR A 150 27.05 -21.12 -27.14
N HIS A 151 26.25 -21.74 -28.00
CA HIS A 151 26.68 -22.07 -29.36
C HIS A 151 25.94 -21.20 -30.40
N PRO A 152 26.60 -20.84 -31.51
CA PRO A 152 25.97 -20.07 -32.57
C PRO A 152 24.89 -20.89 -33.29
N LEU A 153 23.79 -20.22 -33.65
CA LEU A 153 22.84 -20.71 -34.65
C LEU A 153 23.06 -19.92 -35.95
N GLY A 154 23.23 -20.64 -37.07
CA GLY A 154 23.61 -20.01 -38.34
C GLY A 154 24.96 -19.30 -38.22
N ASP A 155 25.04 -18.05 -38.71
CA ASP A 155 26.27 -17.25 -38.67
C ASP A 155 26.63 -16.74 -37.25
N GLY A 156 25.75 -16.90 -36.24
CA GLY A 156 26.08 -16.51 -34.86
C GLY A 156 26.49 -15.03 -34.70
N LEU A 157 27.00 -14.66 -33.53
CA LEU A 157 27.54 -13.32 -33.28
C LEU A 157 28.97 -13.19 -33.84
N VAL A 158 29.81 -14.20 -33.66
CA VAL A 158 31.24 -14.12 -34.04
C VAL A 158 31.42 -13.99 -35.55
N THR A 159 30.76 -14.83 -36.35
CA THR A 159 30.87 -14.75 -37.82
C THR A 159 30.24 -13.46 -38.33
N ALA A 160 29.11 -13.04 -37.76
CA ALA A 160 28.47 -11.78 -38.15
C ALA A 160 29.33 -10.55 -37.81
N LEU A 161 30.07 -10.54 -36.70
CA LEU A 161 31.06 -9.50 -36.39
C LEU A 161 32.25 -9.52 -37.35
N GLN A 162 32.74 -10.71 -37.72
CA GLN A 162 33.84 -10.86 -38.69
C GLN A 162 33.48 -10.34 -40.08
N ALA A 163 32.24 -10.57 -40.51
CA ALA A 163 31.71 -10.11 -41.78
C ALA A 163 31.18 -8.67 -41.75
N ASP A 164 31.21 -8.01 -40.58
CA ASP A 164 30.55 -6.74 -40.31
C ASP A 164 29.06 -6.71 -40.72
N ALA A 165 28.38 -7.84 -40.54
CA ALA A 165 27.04 -8.15 -41.02
C ALA A 165 25.97 -8.17 -39.91
N ILE A 166 26.23 -7.50 -38.77
CA ILE A 166 25.20 -7.36 -37.73
C ILE A 166 24.10 -6.42 -38.25
N PRO A 167 22.83 -6.86 -38.32
CA PRO A 167 21.75 -6.04 -38.84
C PRO A 167 21.42 -4.88 -37.90
N ASP A 168 20.90 -3.79 -38.45
CA ASP A 168 20.27 -2.74 -37.67
C ASP A 168 18.99 -3.25 -37.02
N LEU A 169 18.60 -2.64 -35.90
CA LEU A 169 17.37 -3.02 -35.20
C LEU A 169 16.13 -2.75 -36.09
N PRO A 170 15.27 -3.74 -36.37
CA PRO A 170 14.08 -3.55 -37.20
C PRO A 170 13.17 -2.46 -36.64
N GLN A 171 12.58 -1.62 -37.52
CA GLN A 171 11.81 -0.45 -37.08
C GLN A 171 10.62 -0.80 -36.18
N TRP A 172 9.95 -1.92 -36.41
CA TRP A 172 8.83 -2.37 -35.55
C TRP A 172 9.33 -2.74 -34.14
N LEU A 173 10.51 -3.38 -34.05
CA LEU A 173 11.12 -3.76 -32.79
C LEU A 173 11.67 -2.51 -32.10
N ALA A 174 12.33 -1.63 -32.84
CA ALA A 174 12.72 -0.30 -32.37
C ALA A 174 11.52 0.46 -31.83
N THR A 175 10.38 0.51 -32.52
CA THR A 175 9.14 1.18 -32.06
C THR A 175 8.52 0.49 -30.84
N THR A 176 8.59 -0.84 -30.75
CA THR A 176 8.13 -1.62 -29.60
C THR A 176 8.98 -1.31 -28.36
N LEU A 177 10.30 -1.22 -28.53
CA LEU A 177 11.25 -0.78 -27.51
C LEU A 177 11.14 0.73 -27.22
N ALA A 178 10.78 1.51 -28.24
CA ALA A 178 10.67 2.96 -28.26
C ALA A 178 9.27 3.49 -27.98
N SER A 179 8.32 2.64 -27.60
CA SER A 179 6.97 3.03 -27.13
C SER A 179 7.01 3.75 -25.76
N ARG A 180 8.15 4.40 -25.48
CA ARG A 180 8.45 5.38 -24.43
C ARG A 180 9.56 6.40 -24.83
N VAL A 181 9.97 6.49 -26.10
CA VAL A 181 11.13 7.30 -26.56
C VAL A 181 10.76 8.74 -26.97
N VAL A 182 9.50 9.16 -26.83
CA VAL A 182 9.17 10.60 -26.90
C VAL A 182 9.69 11.36 -25.66
N ASP A 183 10.13 10.66 -24.60
CA ASP A 183 10.54 11.27 -23.34
C ASP A 183 12.02 11.69 -23.25
N ASP A 184 12.94 11.23 -24.12
CA ASP A 184 14.40 11.30 -23.84
C ASP A 184 15.20 12.33 -24.66
N ALA A 185 14.62 12.96 -25.69
CA ALA A 185 15.35 13.88 -26.58
C ALA A 185 15.54 15.32 -26.04
N ARG A 186 14.94 15.70 -24.91
CA ARG A 186 15.04 17.07 -24.34
C ARG A 186 16.10 17.23 -23.26
N SER A 187 16.81 16.16 -22.90
CA SER A 187 17.71 16.15 -21.74
C SER A 187 19.13 16.66 -22.02
N ALA A 188 19.50 16.94 -23.29
CA ALA A 188 20.89 17.26 -23.65
C ALA A 188 21.24 18.76 -23.82
N GLU A 189 20.27 19.68 -23.84
CA GLU A 189 20.55 21.11 -24.18
C GLU A 189 20.34 22.12 -23.03
N ILE A 190 19.94 21.69 -21.83
CA ILE A 190 19.58 22.61 -20.73
C ILE A 190 20.75 22.85 -19.74
N ILE A 191 21.94 22.27 -19.98
CA ILE A 191 23.11 22.40 -19.08
C ILE A 191 23.85 23.75 -19.23
N ALA A 192 23.52 24.60 -20.19
CA ALA A 192 24.18 25.89 -20.37
C ALA A 192 23.19 27.05 -20.40
N THR A 193 23.05 27.74 -19.25
CA THR A 193 22.62 29.14 -19.01
C THR A 193 21.43 29.30 -18.06
N SER A 194 21.72 29.34 -16.75
CA SER A 194 21.15 30.38 -15.88
C SER A 194 21.92 30.44 -14.56
N ARG A 195 22.75 31.48 -14.41
CA ARG A 195 23.34 31.89 -13.13
C ARG A 195 22.30 32.71 -12.38
N VAL A 196 21.95 32.30 -11.16
CA VAL A 196 21.27 33.16 -10.17
C VAL A 196 22.12 33.17 -8.89
N PRO A 197 22.29 34.33 -8.20
CA PRO A 197 23.36 34.56 -7.25
C PRO A 197 23.15 33.83 -5.91
N ALA A 198 24.26 33.49 -5.26
CA ALA A 198 24.30 33.09 -3.87
C ALA A 198 23.88 34.26 -2.96
N ALA A 199 22.79 34.07 -2.20
CA ALA A 199 22.47 34.93 -1.07
C ALA A 199 23.09 34.35 0.22
N ALA A 200 23.84 35.19 0.92
CA ALA A 200 24.43 34.93 2.23
C ALA A 200 23.36 35.08 3.36
N PRO A 201 23.65 34.66 4.60
CA PRO A 201 22.65 34.12 5.54
C PRO A 201 21.95 35.21 6.35
N ALA A 202 20.65 35.01 6.61
CA ALA A 202 19.90 35.78 7.59
C ALA A 202 19.45 34.87 8.75
N HIS A 203 19.84 35.29 9.98
CA HIS A 203 19.32 34.94 11.30
C HIS A 203 19.07 33.46 11.64
N ARG A 204 19.89 32.91 12.56
CA ARG A 204 19.58 31.70 13.34
C ARG A 204 18.49 32.04 14.37
N PRO A 205 17.32 31.38 14.36
CA PRO A 205 16.52 31.26 15.57
C PRO A 205 17.25 30.32 16.54
N GLU A 206 17.24 30.64 17.83
CA GLU A 206 17.65 29.70 18.86
C GLU A 206 16.81 28.42 18.72
N THR A 207 17.48 27.28 18.70
CA THR A 207 16.83 25.97 18.55
C THR A 207 15.86 25.77 19.71
N GLY A 208 14.57 25.63 19.43
CA GLY A 208 13.58 25.31 20.44
C GLY A 208 13.94 24.01 21.18
N ALA A 209 13.73 23.98 22.50
CA ALA A 209 14.06 22.82 23.34
C ALA A 209 13.38 21.52 22.83
N ARG A 210 12.23 21.64 22.16
CA ARG A 210 11.46 20.53 21.59
C ARG A 210 12.11 19.94 20.34
N GLU A 211 12.51 20.78 19.38
CA GLU A 211 13.17 20.38 18.14
C GLU A 211 14.55 19.76 18.44
N ARG A 212 15.23 20.28 19.46
CA ARG A 212 16.46 19.70 20.00
C ARG A 212 16.23 18.32 20.60
N ALA A 213 15.22 18.14 21.44
CA ALA A 213 14.87 16.83 22.01
C ALA A 213 14.46 15.81 20.94
N ALA A 214 13.73 16.24 19.90
CA ALA A 214 13.37 15.40 18.76
C ALA A 214 14.61 14.99 17.93
N PHE A 215 15.57 15.90 17.75
CA PHE A 215 16.84 15.59 17.12
C PHE A 215 17.67 14.58 17.92
N GLU A 216 17.77 14.75 19.24
CA GLU A 216 18.52 13.83 20.10
C GLU A 216 17.91 12.42 20.11
N ALA A 217 16.57 12.31 20.16
CA ALA A 217 15.88 11.03 20.05
C ALA A 217 16.09 10.35 18.70
N ALA A 218 16.04 11.12 17.60
CA ALA A 218 16.28 10.61 16.25
C ALA A 218 17.75 10.18 16.06
N LEU A 219 18.71 10.97 16.56
CA LEU A 219 20.13 10.65 16.52
C LEU A 219 20.41 9.34 17.27
N ALA A 220 19.86 9.17 18.47
CA ALA A 220 20.00 7.94 19.25
C ALA A 220 19.37 6.71 18.56
N ASP A 221 18.25 6.89 17.87
CA ASP A 221 17.58 5.82 17.12
C ASP A 221 18.39 5.38 15.89
N GLU A 222 18.88 6.34 15.10
CA GLU A 222 19.69 6.07 13.92
C GLU A 222 21.06 5.46 14.26
N VAL A 223 21.71 5.92 15.32
CA VAL A 223 22.93 5.30 15.85
C VAL A 223 22.69 3.83 16.18
N ARG A 224 21.58 3.51 16.87
CA ARG A 224 21.24 2.12 17.22
C ARG A 224 21.06 1.25 15.98
N LYS A 225 20.39 1.76 14.95
CA LYS A 225 20.18 1.05 13.67
C LYS A 225 21.50 0.78 12.95
N VAL A 226 22.39 1.78 12.88
CA VAL A 226 23.70 1.62 12.23
C VAL A 226 24.57 0.62 12.98
N THR A 227 24.63 0.70 14.32
CA THR A 227 25.42 -0.24 15.14
C THR A 227 24.93 -1.69 14.99
N GLN A 228 23.62 -1.92 14.86
CA GLN A 228 23.03 -3.26 14.74
C GLN A 228 22.96 -3.80 13.31
N ALA A 229 23.47 -3.06 12.31
CA ALA A 229 23.34 -3.44 10.91
C ALA A 229 24.18 -4.69 10.55
N GLY A 230 23.51 -5.69 9.96
CA GLY A 230 24.12 -6.93 9.48
C GLY A 230 24.99 -6.76 8.22
N GLU A 231 25.89 -7.72 7.97
CA GLU A 231 26.75 -7.72 6.78
C GLU A 231 25.95 -7.63 5.48
N GLY A 232 26.34 -6.71 4.60
CA GLY A 232 25.63 -6.41 3.34
C GLY A 232 24.64 -5.24 3.40
N GLN A 233 24.22 -4.79 4.59
CA GLN A 233 23.29 -3.65 4.74
C GLN A 233 23.92 -2.42 5.43
N ARG A 234 25.05 -2.59 6.12
CA ARG A 234 25.75 -1.56 6.91
C ARG A 234 25.92 -0.20 6.20
N ASN A 235 26.44 -0.19 4.98
CA ASN A 235 26.68 1.05 4.24
C ASN A 235 25.36 1.73 3.79
N HIS A 236 24.35 0.93 3.43
CA HIS A 236 23.03 1.44 3.07
C HIS A 236 22.32 2.07 4.29
N THR A 237 22.36 1.40 5.45
CA THR A 237 21.83 1.92 6.71
C THR A 237 22.54 3.21 7.13
N LEU A 238 23.87 3.27 7.01
CA LEU A 238 24.65 4.49 7.27
C LEU A 238 24.25 5.65 6.35
N ASN A 239 24.01 5.38 5.06
CA ASN A 239 23.60 6.40 4.11
C ASN A 239 22.21 6.97 4.42
N ILE A 240 21.26 6.11 4.76
CA ILE A 240 19.89 6.50 5.14
C ILE A 240 19.90 7.32 6.44
N ALA A 241 20.68 6.89 7.44
CA ALA A 241 20.84 7.60 8.69
C ALA A 241 21.43 9.01 8.46
N ALA A 242 22.51 9.10 7.70
CA ALA A 242 23.14 10.38 7.34
C ALA A 242 22.20 11.28 6.53
N PHE A 243 21.44 10.73 5.58
CA PHE A 243 20.46 11.47 4.80
C PHE A 243 19.33 12.04 5.67
N SER A 244 18.78 11.24 6.60
CA SER A 244 17.66 11.64 7.44
C SER A 244 18.06 12.70 8.47
N LEU A 245 19.21 12.52 9.13
CA LEU A 245 19.73 13.47 10.12
C LEU A 245 20.17 14.79 9.45
N ALA A 246 20.67 14.74 8.20
CA ALA A 246 21.01 15.94 7.44
C ALA A 246 19.81 16.85 7.14
N GLN A 247 18.58 16.30 7.02
CA GLN A 247 17.37 17.10 6.88
C GLN A 247 17.07 17.92 8.16
N MET A 248 17.32 17.31 9.32
CA MET A 248 17.10 17.92 10.64
C MET A 248 18.16 18.98 10.93
N VAL A 249 19.43 18.70 10.60
CA VAL A 249 20.54 19.65 10.68
C VAL A 249 20.31 20.86 9.77
N ALA A 250 19.85 20.63 8.52
CA ALA A 250 19.51 21.72 7.60
C ALA A 250 18.33 22.59 8.07
N SER A 251 17.54 22.08 9.02
CA SER A 251 16.43 22.81 9.65
C SER A 251 16.83 23.45 10.98
N GLY A 252 18.10 23.35 11.37
CA GLY A 252 18.64 23.94 12.59
C GLY A 252 18.39 23.16 13.88
N TRP A 253 17.89 21.91 13.81
CA TRP A 253 17.50 21.14 15.01
C TRP A 253 18.71 20.53 15.75
N GLY A 254 19.86 20.42 15.08
CA GLY A 254 21.08 19.83 15.63
C GLY A 254 22.31 20.14 14.78
N GLY A 255 23.50 19.80 15.28
CA GLY A 255 24.78 20.09 14.62
C GLY A 255 25.26 18.98 13.68
N GLN A 256 25.82 19.35 12.53
CA GLN A 256 26.45 18.39 11.60
C GLN A 256 27.59 17.61 12.28
N SER A 257 28.40 18.29 13.10
CA SER A 257 29.50 17.64 13.84
C SER A 257 29.01 16.56 14.81
N GLU A 258 27.83 16.73 15.42
CA GLU A 258 27.24 15.74 16.33
C GLU A 258 26.85 14.47 15.57
N VAL A 259 26.27 14.62 14.37
CA VAL A 259 25.91 13.50 13.49
C VAL A 259 27.16 12.80 12.95
N ASP A 260 28.15 13.56 12.49
CA ASP A 260 29.38 13.01 11.92
C ASP A 260 30.14 12.15 12.94
N ILE A 261 30.25 12.61 14.19
CA ILE A 261 30.89 11.85 15.28
C ILE A 261 30.09 10.58 15.58
N ALA A 262 28.79 10.72 15.87
CA ALA A 262 27.95 9.61 16.33
C ALA A 262 27.78 8.51 15.26
N LEU A 263 27.58 8.89 13.99
CA LEU A 263 27.46 7.91 12.91
C LEU A 263 28.80 7.28 12.53
N THR A 264 29.92 8.00 12.68
CA THR A 264 31.25 7.41 12.45
C THR A 264 31.55 6.35 13.50
N GLU A 265 31.27 6.62 14.77
CA GLU A 265 31.44 5.65 15.86
C GLU A 265 30.53 4.42 15.67
N ALA A 266 29.25 4.64 15.34
CA ALA A 266 28.31 3.56 15.07
C ALA A 266 28.73 2.69 13.88
N ALA A 267 29.21 3.30 12.81
CA ALA A 267 29.65 2.62 11.60
C ALA A 267 30.96 1.84 11.81
N LEU A 268 31.86 2.34 12.64
CA LEU A 268 33.05 1.60 13.07
C LEU A 268 32.67 0.38 13.91
N ALA A 269 31.72 0.54 14.84
CA ALA A 269 31.23 -0.54 15.68
C ALA A 269 30.55 -1.67 14.87
N CYS A 270 29.87 -1.34 13.77
CA CYS A 270 29.33 -2.34 12.86
C CYS A 270 30.34 -2.84 11.81
N GLY A 271 31.61 -2.44 11.85
CA GLY A 271 32.67 -3.00 11.02
C GLY A 271 32.86 -2.39 9.62
N LEU A 272 32.42 -1.16 9.37
CA LEU A 272 32.76 -0.41 8.15
C LEU A 272 34.17 0.20 8.22
N ARG A 273 34.82 0.41 7.07
CA ARG A 273 36.17 1.00 6.99
C ARG A 273 36.12 2.53 6.91
N GLN A 274 37.01 3.23 7.61
CA GLN A 274 37.12 4.71 7.68
C GLN A 274 36.89 5.46 6.34
N PRO A 275 37.49 5.07 5.19
CA PRO A 275 37.30 5.79 3.94
C PRO A 275 35.88 5.69 3.36
N GLU A 276 35.21 4.56 3.59
CA GLU A 276 33.84 4.31 3.14
C GLU A 276 32.84 5.10 4.00
N ILE A 277 33.06 5.14 5.31
CA ILE A 277 32.21 5.85 6.27
C ILE A 277 32.11 7.34 5.91
N ARG A 278 33.25 8.01 5.73
CA ARG A 278 33.28 9.45 5.43
C ARG A 278 32.59 9.78 4.11
N LYS A 279 32.82 8.97 3.07
CA LYS A 279 32.21 9.17 1.75
C LYS A 279 30.69 8.97 1.81
N THR A 280 30.23 7.98 2.56
CA THR A 280 28.81 7.68 2.72
C THR A 280 28.08 8.75 3.52
N ILE A 281 28.65 9.22 4.63
CA ILE A 281 28.08 10.31 5.43
C ILE A 281 28.02 11.59 4.60
N ALA A 282 29.11 11.95 3.91
CA ALA A 282 29.15 13.13 3.04
C ALA A 282 28.11 13.07 1.90
N SER A 283 27.92 11.89 1.29
CA SER A 283 26.93 11.67 0.24
C SER A 283 25.48 11.77 0.76
N GLY A 284 25.22 11.19 1.94
CA GLY A 284 23.93 11.33 2.63
C GLY A 284 23.64 12.78 2.97
N PHE A 285 24.62 13.50 3.53
CA PHE A 285 24.50 14.92 3.89
C PHE A 285 24.27 15.85 2.68
N ALA A 286 25.00 15.64 1.60
CA ALA A 286 24.85 16.44 0.37
C ALA A 286 23.44 16.30 -0.26
N SER A 287 22.79 15.16 -0.02
CA SER A 287 21.45 14.86 -0.54
C SER A 287 20.34 15.26 0.44
N GLY A 288 20.54 15.03 1.74
CA GLY A 288 19.57 15.30 2.79
C GLY A 288 19.45 16.79 3.13
N SER A 289 20.55 17.55 3.07
CA SER A 289 20.52 18.99 3.35
C SER A 289 19.71 19.79 2.33
N LYS A 290 19.52 19.26 1.12
CA LYS A 290 18.66 19.82 0.07
C LYS A 290 17.16 19.61 0.33
N LYS A 291 16.79 18.90 1.39
CA LYS A 291 15.41 18.60 1.78
C LYS A 291 15.20 18.87 3.28
N PRO A 292 15.21 20.13 3.75
CA PRO A 292 15.00 20.46 5.16
C PRO A 292 13.68 19.89 5.67
N ARG A 293 13.68 19.38 6.91
CA ARG A 293 12.50 18.87 7.59
C ARG A 293 11.60 20.05 8.01
N ALA A 294 10.30 19.93 7.77
CA ALA A 294 9.33 20.95 8.17
C ALA A 294 9.35 21.15 9.71
N ALA A 295 9.13 22.38 10.16
CA ALA A 295 8.95 22.70 11.57
C ALA A 295 7.76 21.89 12.14
N LEU A 296 7.83 21.51 13.42
CA LEU A 296 6.72 20.87 14.09
C LEU A 296 5.63 21.92 14.37
N ASP A 297 4.38 21.66 14.00
CA ASP A 297 3.27 22.59 14.22
C ASP A 297 3.19 23.05 15.69
N ASP A 298 2.85 24.33 15.86
CA ASP A 298 2.64 24.94 17.17
C ASP A 298 1.35 24.38 17.76
N ARG A 299 1.48 23.55 18.80
CA ARG A 299 0.38 23.36 19.75
C ARG A 299 0.20 24.68 20.47
N ALA A 300 -0.97 25.31 20.32
CA ALA A 300 -1.37 26.40 21.20
C ALA A 300 -1.16 25.95 22.65
N GLY A 301 -0.26 26.64 23.36
CA GLY A 301 0.15 26.28 24.70
C GLY A 301 -1.01 26.37 25.67
N TYR A 302 -1.30 25.26 26.36
CA TYR A 302 -1.87 25.36 27.69
C TYR A 302 -0.75 25.82 28.62
N ALA A 303 -0.78 27.11 28.95
CA ALA A 303 -0.02 27.67 30.05
C ALA A 303 -0.55 27.08 31.35
N ASP A 304 0.36 26.54 32.14
CA ASP A 304 0.16 26.09 33.51
C ASP A 304 -0.12 27.32 34.40
N SER A 305 -1.40 27.69 34.57
CA SER A 305 -1.90 28.57 35.65
C SER A 305 -3.43 28.74 35.61
N GLY A 306 -4.14 28.12 36.55
CA GLY A 306 -5.58 28.35 36.81
C GLY A 306 -6.11 27.35 37.85
N PRO A 307 -7.01 27.75 38.76
CA PRO A 307 -7.02 27.29 40.16
C PRO A 307 -7.63 25.90 40.38
N GLU A 308 -7.17 25.20 41.42
CA GLU A 308 -7.90 24.07 42.00
C GLU A 308 -9.28 24.55 42.47
N ILE A 309 -10.34 24.03 41.84
CA ILE A 309 -11.72 24.18 42.32
C ILE A 309 -12.14 22.84 42.93
N GLU A 310 -12.30 22.82 44.25
CA GLU A 310 -12.79 21.67 45.01
C GLU A 310 -14.33 21.63 44.89
N ILE A 311 -14.87 20.76 44.03
CA ILE A 311 -16.33 20.60 43.85
C ILE A 311 -16.88 19.75 45.00
N ARG A 312 -17.79 20.32 45.81
CA ARG A 312 -18.52 19.59 46.86
C ARG A 312 -19.89 19.14 46.35
N LEU A 313 -20.10 17.82 46.35
CA LEU A 313 -21.37 17.19 46.03
C LEU A 313 -22.16 16.96 47.32
N THR A 314 -23.46 17.30 47.31
CA THR A 314 -24.35 17.05 48.45
C THR A 314 -25.54 16.22 47.99
N LYS A 315 -26.01 15.28 48.83
CA LYS A 315 -27.14 14.41 48.52
C LYS A 315 -28.36 14.87 49.29
N VAL A 316 -29.43 15.26 48.59
CA VAL A 316 -30.70 15.69 49.22
C VAL A 316 -31.83 14.89 48.56
N ASN A 317 -32.62 14.19 49.37
CA ASN A 317 -33.76 13.36 48.92
C ASN A 317 -33.44 12.36 47.80
N GLY A 318 -32.23 11.79 47.80
CA GLY A 318 -31.82 10.76 46.85
C GLY A 318 -31.19 11.29 45.56
N VAL A 319 -31.27 12.60 45.29
CA VAL A 319 -30.67 13.24 44.11
C VAL A 319 -29.31 13.84 44.49
N THR A 320 -28.30 13.61 43.65
CA THR A 320 -26.96 14.20 43.81
C THR A 320 -26.93 15.56 43.13
N ILE A 321 -26.65 16.61 43.89
CA ILE A 321 -26.60 17.99 43.42
C ILE A 321 -25.22 18.59 43.71
N VAL A 322 -24.71 19.38 42.77
CA VAL A 322 -23.52 20.20 42.98
C VAL A 322 -23.88 21.31 43.97
N ALA A 323 -23.24 21.34 45.14
CA ALA A 323 -23.65 22.18 46.27
C ALA A 323 -23.66 23.69 45.93
N ASP A 324 -22.80 24.10 45.00
CA ASP A 324 -22.56 25.50 44.67
C ASP A 324 -23.38 26.00 43.46
N THR A 325 -23.90 25.10 42.62
CA THR A 325 -24.62 25.44 41.37
C THR A 325 -26.05 24.91 41.29
N GLY A 326 -26.41 23.93 42.11
CA GLY A 326 -27.77 23.37 42.13
C GLY A 326 -28.15 22.51 40.92
N GLU A 327 -27.20 22.18 40.04
CA GLU A 327 -27.42 21.29 38.90
C GLU A 327 -27.66 19.84 39.36
N VAL A 328 -28.75 19.25 38.86
CA VAL A 328 -29.13 17.86 39.05
C VAL A 328 -28.36 16.99 38.05
N VAL A 329 -27.62 16.01 38.54
CA VAL A 329 -26.99 14.98 37.71
C VAL A 329 -28.01 13.86 37.53
N ASP A 330 -28.49 13.65 36.30
CA ASP A 330 -29.41 12.55 35.96
C ASP A 330 -28.65 11.21 36.01
N ASP A 331 -29.05 10.35 36.95
CA ASP A 331 -28.66 8.95 37.00
C ASP A 331 -29.53 8.17 35.97
N ALA A 332 -28.94 7.83 34.83
CA ALA A 332 -29.49 6.83 33.91
C ALA A 332 -28.35 6.00 33.30
N ASP A 333 -27.62 5.30 34.18
CA ASP A 333 -27.00 4.01 33.86
C ASP A 333 -28.00 2.91 34.25
N ASP A 334 -28.94 2.61 33.35
CA ASP A 334 -29.40 1.23 33.21
C ASP A 334 -28.44 0.59 32.20
N ASP A 335 -27.27 0.17 32.67
CA ASP A 335 -26.44 -0.80 31.94
C ASP A 335 -27.26 -2.10 31.96
N PRO A 336 -27.82 -2.55 30.82
CA PRO A 336 -28.39 -3.88 30.78
C PRO A 336 -27.23 -4.84 31.03
N GLU A 337 -27.46 -5.82 31.89
CA GLU A 337 -26.59 -6.95 32.17
C GLU A 337 -25.75 -7.31 30.93
N ASP A 338 -24.42 -7.33 31.06
CA ASP A 338 -23.47 -7.79 30.05
C ASP A 338 -23.79 -9.24 29.62
N GLU A 339 -24.81 -9.42 28.79
CA GLU A 339 -24.82 -10.49 27.81
C GLU A 339 -23.77 -10.08 26.78
N GLU A 340 -22.73 -10.90 26.59
CA GLU A 340 -21.76 -10.80 25.50
C GLU A 340 -22.48 -10.99 24.14
N GLY A 341 -23.36 -10.06 23.76
CA GLY A 341 -24.19 -10.10 22.58
C GLY A 341 -23.43 -9.62 21.36
N GLU A 342 -23.46 -10.40 20.28
CA GLU A 342 -22.93 -9.98 18.97
C GLU A 342 -23.64 -8.70 18.52
N ALA A 343 -22.89 -7.70 18.04
CA ALA A 343 -23.50 -6.46 17.53
C ALA A 343 -24.55 -6.83 16.48
N PRO A 344 -25.78 -6.27 16.57
CA PRO A 344 -26.88 -6.71 15.73
C PRO A 344 -26.51 -6.55 14.25
N PRO A 345 -26.99 -7.45 13.38
CA PRO A 345 -26.70 -7.36 11.96
C PRO A 345 -27.28 -6.08 11.36
N ILE A 346 -26.71 -5.64 10.24
CA ILE A 346 -27.24 -4.50 9.50
C ILE A 346 -28.71 -4.74 9.18
N ASP A 347 -29.56 -3.78 9.50
CA ASP A 347 -31.00 -3.86 9.25
C ASP A 347 -31.26 -4.10 7.75
N GLU A 348 -32.02 -5.15 7.44
CA GLU A 348 -32.36 -5.49 6.06
C GLU A 348 -33.18 -4.38 5.39
N ALA A 349 -33.94 -3.58 6.16
CA ALA A 349 -34.66 -2.42 5.64
C ALA A 349 -33.74 -1.43 4.92
N LEU A 350 -32.48 -1.29 5.36
CA LEU A 350 -31.48 -0.41 4.74
C LEU A 350 -31.02 -0.90 3.36
N THR A 351 -31.37 -2.12 2.97
CA THR A 351 -31.07 -2.67 1.62
C THR A 351 -32.15 -2.37 0.59
N HIS A 352 -33.28 -1.81 1.01
CA HIS A 352 -34.38 -1.41 0.14
C HIS A 352 -34.28 0.08 -0.18
N VAL A 353 -33.53 0.38 -1.24
CA VAL A 353 -33.28 1.74 -1.70
C VAL A 353 -33.86 1.94 -3.09
N ASP A 354 -34.09 3.20 -3.43
CA ASP A 354 -34.64 3.64 -4.70
C ASP A 354 -33.54 3.93 -5.75
N GLY A 355 -34.00 4.17 -6.98
CA GLY A 355 -33.14 4.51 -8.11
C GLY A 355 -32.23 3.37 -8.56
N VAL A 356 -31.21 3.72 -9.34
CA VAL A 356 -30.28 2.76 -9.96
C VAL A 356 -29.55 1.89 -8.93
N LEU A 357 -29.27 2.42 -7.73
CA LEU A 357 -28.66 1.64 -6.64
C LEU A 357 -29.57 0.47 -6.24
N GLY A 358 -30.87 0.72 -6.08
CA GLY A 358 -31.87 -0.30 -5.78
C GLY A 358 -32.03 -1.31 -6.92
N GLU A 359 -32.07 -0.83 -8.17
CA GLU A 359 -32.18 -1.70 -9.34
C GLU A 359 -30.98 -2.65 -9.49
N VAL A 360 -29.76 -2.20 -9.18
CA VAL A 360 -28.57 -3.05 -9.13
C VAL A 360 -28.71 -4.12 -8.04
N ILE A 361 -29.13 -3.73 -6.83
CA ILE A 361 -29.35 -4.67 -5.71
C ILE A 361 -30.36 -5.74 -6.11
N ASP A 362 -31.50 -5.32 -6.66
CA ASP A 362 -32.59 -6.22 -7.07
C ASP A 362 -32.16 -7.15 -8.19
N PHE A 363 -31.34 -6.68 -9.14
CA PHE A 363 -30.76 -7.52 -10.19
C PHE A 363 -29.82 -8.59 -9.63
N ILE A 364 -28.92 -8.23 -8.72
CA ILE A 364 -28.01 -9.18 -8.07
C ILE A 364 -28.81 -10.25 -7.32
N VAL A 365 -29.83 -9.83 -6.55
CA VAL A 365 -30.71 -10.72 -5.80
C VAL A 365 -31.48 -11.65 -6.73
N ALA A 366 -32.09 -11.13 -7.80
CA ALA A 366 -32.91 -11.90 -8.74
C ALA A 366 -32.12 -12.94 -9.54
N THR A 367 -30.81 -12.75 -9.67
CA THR A 367 -29.91 -13.64 -10.41
C THR A 367 -29.14 -14.62 -9.51
N SER A 368 -29.19 -14.43 -8.19
CA SER A 368 -28.47 -15.25 -7.22
C SER A 368 -29.22 -16.53 -6.89
N ARG A 369 -28.48 -17.63 -6.75
CA ARG A 369 -28.98 -18.88 -6.16
C ARG A 369 -29.18 -18.78 -4.65
N ARG A 370 -28.50 -17.85 -3.99
CA ARG A 370 -28.65 -17.55 -2.55
C ARG A 370 -28.94 -16.05 -2.43
N PRO A 371 -30.20 -15.63 -2.60
CA PRO A 371 -30.57 -14.23 -2.64
C PRO A 371 -30.29 -13.58 -1.29
N ASN A 372 -29.40 -12.59 -1.28
CA ASN A 372 -29.02 -11.89 -0.06
C ASN A 372 -28.88 -10.40 -0.38
N ARG A 373 -29.78 -9.58 0.17
CA ARG A 373 -29.84 -8.16 -0.13
C ARG A 373 -28.67 -7.37 0.47
N ARG A 374 -28.18 -7.77 1.64
CA ARG A 374 -27.02 -7.11 2.29
C ARG A 374 -25.76 -7.32 1.46
N LEU A 375 -25.52 -8.55 0.99
CA LEU A 375 -24.41 -8.81 0.07
C LEU A 375 -24.59 -8.09 -1.26
N ALA A 376 -25.81 -8.03 -1.80
CA ALA A 376 -26.07 -7.26 -3.01
C ALA A 376 -25.78 -5.75 -2.83
N LEU A 377 -26.20 -5.15 -1.70
CA LEU A 377 -25.89 -3.77 -1.33
C LEU A 377 -24.37 -3.52 -1.28
N SER A 378 -23.62 -4.45 -0.67
CA SER A 378 -22.17 -4.36 -0.55
C SER A 378 -21.43 -4.30 -1.90
N ALA A 379 -21.97 -4.95 -2.93
CA ALA A 379 -21.44 -4.92 -4.30
C ALA A 379 -21.95 -3.70 -5.10
N ALA A 380 -23.21 -3.30 -4.88
CA ALA A 380 -23.85 -2.20 -5.61
C ALA A 380 -23.26 -0.83 -5.27
N LEU A 381 -22.95 -0.58 -3.99
CA LEU A 381 -22.37 0.68 -3.53
C LEU A 381 -21.04 1.06 -4.23
N PRO A 382 -19.98 0.23 -4.19
CA PRO A 382 -18.72 0.56 -4.84
C PRO A 382 -18.85 0.58 -6.37
N LEU A 383 -19.77 -0.18 -6.96
CA LEU A 383 -20.08 -0.10 -8.40
C LEU A 383 -20.63 1.28 -8.77
N CYS A 384 -21.70 1.73 -8.10
CA CYS A 384 -22.31 3.03 -8.34
C CYS A 384 -21.35 4.19 -8.03
N ALA A 385 -20.55 4.08 -6.97
CA ALA A 385 -19.46 5.00 -6.67
C ALA A 385 -18.49 5.15 -7.86
N THR A 386 -18.07 4.04 -8.47
CA THR A 386 -17.18 4.06 -9.65
C THR A 386 -17.87 4.64 -10.88
N LEU A 387 -19.16 4.40 -11.10
CA LEU A 387 -19.87 5.02 -12.23
C LEU A 387 -19.87 6.56 -12.11
N LEU A 388 -20.05 7.09 -10.90
CA LEU A 388 -20.09 8.53 -10.62
C LEU A 388 -18.69 9.18 -10.47
N GLY A 389 -17.67 8.37 -10.19
CA GLY A 389 -16.32 8.80 -9.84
C GLY A 389 -15.67 9.80 -10.82
N ARG A 390 -14.76 10.62 -10.27
CA ARG A 390 -14.01 11.68 -10.99
C ARG A 390 -14.84 12.82 -11.58
N ARG A 391 -16.18 12.79 -11.45
CA ARG A 391 -17.08 13.83 -11.94
C ARG A 391 -18.13 14.26 -10.94
N MET A 392 -18.49 13.41 -9.97
CA MET A 392 -19.42 13.75 -8.90
C MET A 392 -18.71 13.89 -7.55
N ALA A 393 -18.86 15.04 -6.91
CA ALA A 393 -18.44 15.27 -5.53
C ALA A 393 -19.65 15.29 -4.60
N THR A 394 -19.44 14.89 -3.35
CA THR A 394 -20.42 15.06 -2.27
C THR A 394 -20.64 16.55 -1.96
N PRO A 395 -21.68 16.91 -1.17
CA PRO A 395 -21.88 18.28 -0.71
C PRO A 395 -20.70 18.86 0.10
N THR A 396 -19.86 18.01 0.69
CA THR A 396 -18.65 18.42 1.42
C THR A 396 -17.41 18.55 0.51
N GLY A 397 -17.56 18.27 -0.79
CA GLY A 397 -16.48 18.25 -1.77
C GLY A 397 -15.67 16.95 -1.79
N ALA A 398 -16.01 15.94 -0.97
CA ALA A 398 -15.35 14.64 -0.99
C ALA A 398 -15.66 13.85 -2.28
N GLY A 399 -14.73 13.00 -2.69
CA GLY A 399 -14.93 12.03 -3.78
C GLY A 399 -15.79 10.85 -3.34
N LEU A 400 -16.31 10.08 -4.29
CA LEU A 400 -17.26 8.98 -4.03
C LEU A 400 -16.63 7.60 -3.89
N GLN A 401 -15.31 7.47 -4.01
CA GLN A 401 -14.63 6.17 -3.89
C GLN A 401 -14.97 5.47 -2.56
N LEU A 402 -15.27 4.17 -2.61
CA LEU A 402 -15.60 3.36 -1.43
C LEU A 402 -14.73 2.12 -1.35
N TYR A 403 -14.31 1.77 -0.14
CA TYR A 403 -13.70 0.47 0.16
C TYR A 403 -14.70 -0.34 0.95
N VAL A 404 -15.16 -1.45 0.39
CA VAL A 404 -16.24 -2.27 0.97
C VAL A 404 -15.78 -3.69 1.18
N ILE A 405 -15.97 -4.19 2.40
CA ILE A 405 -15.76 -5.60 2.77
C ILE A 405 -17.13 -6.22 2.99
N ALA A 406 -17.37 -7.37 2.39
CA ALA A 406 -18.57 -8.17 2.63
C ALA A 406 -18.21 -9.41 3.44
N THR A 407 -18.75 -9.55 4.65
CA THR A 407 -18.54 -10.74 5.48
C THR A 407 -19.68 -11.72 5.30
N TYR A 408 -19.36 -13.00 5.06
CA TYR A 408 -20.37 -14.05 5.01
C TYR A 408 -19.73 -15.43 5.21
N PRO A 409 -20.48 -16.49 5.58
CA PRO A 409 -19.91 -17.83 5.67
C PRO A 409 -19.45 -18.39 4.30
N THR A 410 -18.45 -19.28 4.32
CA THR A 410 -17.99 -20.01 3.12
C THR A 410 -19.13 -20.76 2.44
N GLY A 411 -19.14 -20.84 1.11
CA GLY A 411 -20.21 -21.49 0.34
C GLY A 411 -21.54 -20.72 0.34
N GLY A 412 -21.57 -19.49 0.85
CA GLY A 412 -22.75 -18.65 0.90
C GLY A 412 -23.11 -17.91 -0.40
N GLY A 413 -22.34 -18.09 -1.48
CA GLY A 413 -22.63 -17.45 -2.77
C GLY A 413 -21.92 -16.12 -3.01
N LYS A 414 -20.84 -15.82 -2.28
CA LYS A 414 -19.98 -14.61 -2.39
C LYS A 414 -19.43 -14.34 -3.80
N GLN A 415 -19.21 -15.40 -4.58
CA GLN A 415 -18.73 -15.30 -5.95
C GLN A 415 -19.73 -14.59 -6.86
N HIS A 416 -21.03 -14.76 -6.60
CA HIS A 416 -22.08 -14.20 -7.44
C HIS A 416 -22.02 -12.67 -7.50
N GLN A 417 -21.62 -12.02 -6.41
CA GLN A 417 -21.46 -10.58 -6.34
C GLN A 417 -20.32 -10.09 -7.25
N LEU A 418 -19.20 -10.82 -7.29
CA LEU A 418 -18.07 -10.51 -8.17
C LEU A 418 -18.48 -10.67 -9.64
N ASP A 419 -19.15 -11.79 -9.96
CA ASP A 419 -19.64 -12.08 -11.31
C ASP A 419 -20.68 -11.05 -11.77
N ALA A 420 -21.53 -10.57 -10.85
CA ALA A 420 -22.52 -9.54 -11.15
C ALA A 420 -21.89 -8.18 -11.44
N ILE A 421 -20.86 -7.77 -10.69
CA ILE A 421 -20.10 -6.54 -10.99
C ILE A 421 -19.50 -6.62 -12.40
N ASP A 422 -18.78 -7.69 -12.72
CA ASP A 422 -18.17 -7.86 -14.06
C ASP A 422 -19.24 -7.87 -15.15
N ARG A 423 -20.35 -8.58 -14.92
CA ARG A 423 -21.44 -8.67 -15.90
C ARG A 423 -22.11 -7.32 -16.16
N LEU A 424 -22.44 -6.56 -15.11
CA LEU A 424 -23.06 -5.25 -15.23
C LEU A 424 -22.12 -4.27 -15.94
N MET A 425 -20.83 -4.26 -15.60
CA MET A 425 -19.82 -3.42 -16.26
C MET A 425 -19.66 -3.77 -17.74
N ARG A 426 -19.68 -5.06 -18.12
CA ARG A 426 -19.67 -5.48 -19.53
C ARG A 426 -20.94 -5.11 -20.27
N ALA A 427 -22.11 -5.26 -19.65
CA ALA A 427 -23.38 -4.89 -20.25
C ALA A 427 -23.48 -3.39 -20.55
N ALA A 428 -22.78 -2.56 -19.77
CA ALA A 428 -22.64 -1.12 -20.00
C ALA A 428 -21.43 -0.72 -20.86
N GLU A 429 -20.64 -1.68 -21.37
CA GLU A 429 -19.39 -1.45 -22.14
C GLU A 429 -18.31 -0.65 -21.37
N LEU A 430 -18.29 -0.83 -20.04
CA LEU A 430 -17.42 -0.16 -19.08
C LEU A 430 -16.33 -1.08 -18.50
N GLN A 431 -16.07 -2.25 -19.09
CA GLN A 431 -15.08 -3.23 -18.61
C GLN A 431 -13.66 -2.67 -18.43
N ARG A 432 -13.33 -1.55 -19.09
CA ARG A 432 -12.06 -0.83 -18.94
C ARG A 432 -11.81 -0.27 -17.53
N HIS A 433 -12.87 -0.13 -16.74
CA HIS A 433 -12.82 0.36 -15.34
C HIS A 433 -12.77 -0.79 -14.33
N VAL A 434 -12.79 -2.05 -14.79
CA VAL A 434 -12.62 -3.22 -13.91
C VAL A 434 -11.12 -3.45 -13.74
N GLY A 435 -10.67 -3.31 -12.49
CA GLY A 435 -9.27 -3.48 -12.09
C GLY A 435 -8.88 -4.95 -11.91
N PRO A 436 -7.59 -5.21 -11.60
CA PRO A 436 -7.10 -6.56 -11.36
C PRO A 436 -7.68 -7.15 -10.07
N SER A 437 -7.76 -8.49 -10.04
CA SER A 437 -8.19 -9.25 -8.86
C SER A 437 -7.28 -9.07 -7.64
N GLN A 438 -6.00 -8.72 -7.83
CA GLN A 438 -5.10 -8.42 -6.73
C GLN A 438 -3.92 -7.55 -7.19
N PHE A 439 -3.41 -6.70 -6.28
CA PHE A 439 -2.14 -5.99 -6.46
C PHE A 439 -1.01 -6.71 -5.72
N MET A 440 0.07 -7.02 -6.43
CA MET A 440 1.25 -7.71 -5.86
C MET A 440 2.24 -6.77 -5.18
N SER A 441 2.25 -5.49 -5.57
CA SER A 441 3.21 -4.51 -5.06
C SER A 441 2.66 -3.08 -5.14
N MET A 442 3.25 -2.17 -4.36
CA MET A 442 2.98 -0.73 -4.47
C MET A 442 3.13 -0.22 -5.91
N SER A 443 4.18 -0.62 -6.61
CA SER A 443 4.46 -0.17 -7.98
C SER A 443 3.42 -0.65 -8.99
N ALA A 444 2.86 -1.86 -8.80
CA ALA A 444 1.75 -2.36 -9.63
C ALA A 444 0.47 -1.53 -9.43
N LEU A 445 0.13 -1.22 -8.17
CA LEU A 445 -1.01 -0.37 -7.84
C LEU A 445 -0.85 1.05 -8.42
N VAL A 446 0.30 1.67 -8.20
CA VAL A 446 0.62 3.01 -8.70
C VAL A 446 0.53 3.07 -10.23
N LYS A 447 1.13 2.08 -10.93
CA LYS A 447 1.06 1.99 -12.39
C LYS A 447 -0.37 1.83 -12.89
N HIS A 448 -1.17 1.01 -12.21
CA HIS A 448 -2.56 0.80 -12.58
C HIS A 448 -3.36 2.09 -12.46
N VAL A 449 -3.28 2.78 -11.32
CA VAL A 449 -4.05 4.02 -11.09
C VAL A 449 -3.57 5.16 -11.99
N ALA A 450 -2.29 5.19 -12.37
CA ALA A 450 -1.79 6.15 -13.37
C ALA A 450 -2.40 5.93 -14.77
N ASN A 451 -2.64 4.68 -15.15
CA ASN A 451 -3.21 4.32 -16.45
C ASN A 451 -4.75 4.33 -16.46
N SER A 452 -5.36 4.01 -15.32
CA SER A 452 -6.79 3.87 -15.13
C SER A 452 -7.16 4.50 -13.80
N PRO A 453 -7.25 5.84 -13.76
CA PRO A 453 -7.53 6.58 -12.54
C PRO A 453 -8.96 6.39 -12.05
N LEU A 454 -9.89 5.92 -12.91
CA LEU A 454 -11.21 5.45 -12.49
C LEU A 454 -11.27 3.92 -12.57
N THR A 455 -11.32 3.27 -11.41
CA THR A 455 -11.32 1.81 -11.32
C THR A 455 -12.18 1.30 -10.15
N ILE A 456 -12.85 0.17 -10.36
CA ILE A 456 -13.31 -0.74 -9.31
C ILE A 456 -12.47 -2.01 -9.30
N CYS A 457 -11.88 -2.36 -8.16
CA CYS A 457 -11.23 -3.66 -7.97
C CYS A 457 -12.13 -4.55 -7.11
N ALA A 458 -12.81 -5.48 -7.76
CA ALA A 458 -13.56 -6.55 -7.11
C ALA A 458 -12.64 -7.77 -6.95
N GLN A 459 -12.38 -8.19 -5.71
CA GLN A 459 -11.34 -9.15 -5.37
C GLN A 459 -11.92 -10.30 -4.55
N ASP A 460 -11.63 -11.53 -4.94
CA ASP A 460 -11.90 -12.69 -4.09
C ASP A 460 -10.80 -12.84 -3.02
N GLU A 461 -11.08 -13.60 -1.96
CA GLU A 461 -10.15 -13.89 -0.85
C GLU A 461 -9.57 -12.61 -0.21
N PHE A 462 -10.38 -11.55 -0.10
CA PHE A 462 -9.91 -10.24 0.35
C PHE A 462 -9.32 -10.26 1.77
N GLY A 463 -9.80 -11.14 2.64
CA GLY A 463 -9.24 -11.34 3.98
C GLY A 463 -7.79 -11.79 3.95
N ALA A 464 -7.39 -12.64 3.01
CA ALA A 464 -5.99 -13.04 2.84
C ALA A 464 -5.10 -11.85 2.41
N LEU A 465 -5.61 -10.96 1.56
CA LEU A 465 -4.93 -9.71 1.22
C LEU A 465 -4.78 -8.82 2.45
N LEU A 466 -5.85 -8.59 3.22
CA LEU A 466 -5.81 -7.80 4.43
C LEU A 466 -4.80 -8.36 5.43
N LYS A 467 -4.85 -9.66 5.70
CA LYS A 467 -3.91 -10.35 6.59
C LYS A 467 -2.46 -10.13 6.18
N ARG A 468 -2.16 -10.22 4.88
CA ARG A 468 -0.82 -9.98 4.34
C ARG A 468 -0.37 -8.53 4.51
N LEU A 469 -1.26 -7.57 4.26
CA LEU A 469 -0.98 -6.14 4.41
C LEU A 469 -0.78 -5.75 5.88
N SER A 470 -1.53 -6.37 6.79
CA SER A 470 -1.53 -6.09 8.23
C SER A 470 -0.51 -6.90 9.05
N HIS A 471 0.23 -7.80 8.41
CA HIS A 471 1.19 -8.66 9.10
C HIS A 471 2.41 -7.86 9.63
N PRO A 472 2.88 -8.09 10.87
CA PRO A 472 4.02 -7.34 11.45
C PRO A 472 5.34 -7.47 10.69
N ARG A 473 5.49 -8.54 9.90
CA ARG A 473 6.67 -8.79 9.03
C ARG A 473 6.35 -8.65 7.53
N ALA A 474 5.26 -7.96 7.17
CA ALA A 474 4.95 -7.67 5.78
C ALA A 474 6.14 -6.96 5.12
N SER A 475 6.45 -7.33 3.87
CA SER A 475 7.55 -6.73 3.13
C SER A 475 7.32 -5.23 2.88
N THR A 476 8.39 -4.48 2.63
CA THR A 476 8.31 -3.04 2.32
C THR A 476 7.38 -2.75 1.13
N HIS A 477 7.30 -3.66 0.16
CA HIS A 477 6.42 -3.53 -1.00
C HIS A 477 4.94 -3.72 -0.66
N GLU A 478 4.63 -4.59 0.31
CA GLU A 478 3.28 -4.86 0.79
C GLU A 478 2.77 -3.74 1.70
N GLN A 479 3.59 -3.30 2.67
CA GLN A 479 3.27 -2.12 3.49
C GLN A 479 3.01 -0.87 2.64
N GLY A 480 3.72 -0.79 1.50
CA GLY A 480 3.54 0.26 0.53
C GLY A 480 2.16 0.33 -0.13
N ILE A 481 1.49 -0.81 -0.32
CA ILE A 481 0.14 -0.87 -0.90
C ILE A 481 -0.84 -0.15 0.02
N SER A 482 -0.84 -0.47 1.32
CA SER A 482 -1.71 0.19 2.32
C SER A 482 -1.49 1.71 2.36
N MET A 483 -0.24 2.17 2.26
CA MET A 483 0.06 3.60 2.19
C MET A 483 -0.58 4.28 0.96
N VAL A 484 -0.45 3.67 -0.23
CA VAL A 484 -1.03 4.24 -1.45
C VAL A 484 -2.55 4.21 -1.40
N LEU A 485 -3.17 3.12 -0.93
CA LEU A 485 -4.63 3.04 -0.77
C LEU A 485 -5.16 4.13 0.18
N ARG A 486 -4.50 4.38 1.32
CA ARG A 486 -4.89 5.46 2.25
C ARG A 486 -4.82 6.85 1.59
N SER A 487 -3.79 7.07 0.76
CA SER A 487 -3.61 8.32 0.00
C SER A 487 -4.71 8.51 -1.05
N LEU A 488 -5.01 7.47 -1.83
CA LEU A 488 -6.05 7.49 -2.87
C LEU A 488 -7.46 7.65 -2.28
N TRP A 489 -7.72 7.04 -1.13
CA TRP A 489 -9.03 7.16 -0.49
C TRP A 489 -9.32 8.60 -0.02
N GLY A 490 -8.30 9.32 0.43
CA GLY A 490 -8.41 10.69 0.93
C GLY A 490 -8.18 11.79 -0.11
N SER A 491 -7.88 11.46 -1.37
CA SER A 491 -7.55 12.47 -2.38
C SER A 491 -8.75 13.28 -2.83
N ASN A 492 -9.98 12.75 -2.78
CA ASN A 492 -11.23 13.54 -2.84
C ASN A 492 -11.38 14.53 -4.02
N PHE A 493 -10.77 14.32 -5.19
CA PHE A 493 -10.63 15.23 -6.36
C PHE A 493 -9.29 15.96 -6.51
N ALA A 494 -8.42 15.94 -5.50
CA ALA A 494 -7.07 16.46 -5.61
C ALA A 494 -6.21 15.67 -6.61
N THR A 495 -5.20 16.34 -7.15
CA THR A 495 -4.14 15.70 -7.94
C THR A 495 -3.20 14.94 -7.01
N VAL A 496 -3.08 13.63 -7.22
CA VAL A 496 -2.13 12.77 -6.50
C VAL A 496 -0.86 12.64 -7.31
N ARG A 497 0.27 12.94 -6.67
CA ARG A 497 1.60 12.69 -7.23
C ARG A 497 2.07 11.31 -6.81
N THR A 498 2.37 10.45 -7.78
CA THR A 498 2.86 9.11 -7.48
C THR A 498 4.26 9.16 -6.84
N PRO A 499 4.61 8.20 -5.97
CA PRO A 499 5.96 8.12 -5.44
C PRO A 499 6.99 8.08 -6.59
N ALA A 500 7.94 9.01 -6.56
CA ALA A 500 9.05 9.00 -7.51
C ALA A 500 10.05 7.91 -7.10
N TYR A 501 10.38 7.03 -8.04
CA TYR A 501 11.42 6.03 -7.87
C TYR A 501 12.66 6.46 -8.65
N ALA A 502 13.82 5.85 -8.39
CA ALA A 502 15.08 6.20 -9.04
C ALA A 502 15.02 6.22 -10.58
N SER A 503 14.04 5.54 -11.19
CA SER A 503 13.83 5.41 -12.64
C SER A 503 12.43 5.85 -13.12
N THR A 504 11.60 6.49 -12.30
CA THR A 504 10.25 6.93 -12.70
C THR A 504 9.93 8.26 -12.04
N SER A 505 9.65 9.27 -12.87
CA SER A 505 9.13 10.56 -12.40
C SER A 505 7.78 10.35 -11.72
N SER A 506 7.53 11.14 -10.68
CA SER A 506 6.19 11.24 -10.10
C SER A 506 5.22 11.64 -11.21
N VAL A 507 4.23 10.79 -11.47
CA VAL A 507 3.13 11.08 -12.38
C VAL A 507 2.06 11.80 -11.58
N GLU A 508 1.53 12.88 -12.15
CA GLU A 508 0.35 13.55 -11.61
C GLU A 508 -0.90 12.81 -12.09
N ILE A 509 -1.69 12.35 -11.14
CA ILE A 509 -2.96 11.69 -11.38
C ILE A 509 -4.05 12.63 -10.88
N ALA A 510 -4.76 13.27 -11.81
CA ALA A 510 -5.85 14.18 -11.48
C ALA A 510 -7.08 13.38 -11.00
N ALA A 511 -7.58 13.70 -9.80
CA ALA A 511 -8.76 13.10 -9.18
C ALA A 511 -8.84 11.58 -9.36
N PRO A 512 -7.90 10.78 -8.82
CA PRO A 512 -8.05 9.33 -8.87
C PRO A 512 -9.26 8.90 -8.03
N CYS A 513 -10.00 7.93 -8.55
CA CYS A 513 -11.14 7.29 -7.91
C CYS A 513 -10.98 5.78 -8.04
N LEU A 514 -10.47 5.16 -6.96
CA LEU A 514 -10.31 3.72 -6.84
C LEU A 514 -11.31 3.20 -5.81
N SER A 515 -12.27 2.38 -6.22
CA SER A 515 -13.14 1.64 -5.29
C SER A 515 -12.63 0.22 -5.11
N LEU A 516 -12.75 -0.32 -3.89
CA LEU A 516 -12.43 -1.71 -3.57
C LEU A 516 -13.68 -2.44 -3.13
N TYR A 517 -13.85 -3.67 -3.59
CA TYR A 517 -14.88 -4.58 -3.12
C TYR A 517 -14.27 -5.95 -2.88
N GLY A 518 -14.45 -6.47 -1.67
CA GLY A 518 -13.82 -7.72 -1.26
C GLY A 518 -14.71 -8.55 -0.33
N PRO A 519 -15.37 -9.61 -0.81
CA PRO A 519 -15.97 -10.59 0.07
C PRO A 519 -14.90 -11.40 0.80
N THR A 520 -15.17 -11.76 2.06
CA THR A 520 -14.32 -12.60 2.91
C THR A 520 -15.16 -13.31 3.96
N THR A 521 -14.59 -14.23 4.75
CA THR A 521 -15.30 -14.78 5.91
C THR A 521 -15.09 -13.88 7.14
N PRO A 522 -16.01 -13.89 8.12
CA PRO A 522 -15.78 -13.22 9.39
C PRO A 522 -14.43 -13.61 10.00
N GLU A 523 -14.08 -14.90 10.00
CA GLU A 523 -12.84 -15.41 10.59
C GLU A 523 -11.59 -14.83 9.92
N GLU A 524 -11.54 -14.81 8.58
CA GLU A 524 -10.43 -14.23 7.82
C GLU A 524 -10.28 -12.72 8.07
N LEU A 525 -11.39 -12.00 8.16
CA LEU A 525 -11.39 -10.58 8.51
C LEU A 525 -10.82 -10.37 9.92
N TYR A 526 -11.31 -11.14 10.90
CA TYR A 526 -10.88 -11.01 12.29
C TYR A 526 -9.40 -11.36 12.47
N GLU A 527 -8.89 -12.38 11.80
CA GLU A 527 -7.46 -12.68 11.79
C GLU A 527 -6.61 -11.52 11.26
N ALA A 528 -7.11 -10.76 10.28
CA ALA A 528 -6.44 -9.57 9.78
C ALA A 528 -6.49 -8.39 10.77
N LEU A 529 -7.58 -8.24 11.52
CA LEU A 529 -7.75 -7.18 12.54
C LEU A 529 -6.79 -7.32 13.74
N ARG A 530 -6.25 -8.52 14.00
CA ARG A 530 -5.22 -8.75 15.04
C ARG A 530 -3.88 -8.04 14.76
N GLY A 531 -3.71 -7.44 13.58
CA GLY A 531 -2.51 -6.70 13.18
C GLY A 531 -2.44 -5.26 13.72
N ARG A 532 -1.29 -4.59 13.54
CA ARG A 532 -1.08 -3.19 13.98
C ARG A 532 -1.85 -2.13 13.16
N ASP A 533 -2.65 -2.54 12.18
CA ASP A 533 -3.23 -1.64 11.17
C ASP A 533 -4.44 -0.83 11.65
N VAL A 534 -5.04 -1.18 12.79
CA VAL A 534 -6.03 -0.31 13.45
C VAL A 534 -5.38 1.05 13.80
N VAL A 535 -4.11 1.03 14.21
CA VAL A 535 -3.36 2.22 14.66
C VAL A 535 -2.94 3.13 13.49
N ASN A 536 -2.87 2.64 12.24
CA ASN A 536 -2.44 3.44 11.08
C ASN A 536 -3.61 4.00 10.24
N GLY A 537 -4.84 3.78 10.69
CA GLY A 537 -6.07 4.25 10.05
C GLY A 537 -6.41 3.55 8.75
N PHE A 538 -5.82 2.41 8.38
CA PHE A 538 -6.18 1.75 7.14
C PHE A 538 -7.60 1.16 7.19
N LEU A 539 -7.94 0.48 8.29
CA LEU A 539 -9.19 -0.25 8.45
C LEU A 539 -10.41 0.66 8.63
N ASN A 540 -10.24 1.86 9.23
CA ASN A 540 -11.34 2.81 9.42
C ASN A 540 -11.88 3.46 8.12
N ARG A 541 -11.30 3.13 6.96
CA ARG A 541 -11.77 3.56 5.63
C ARG A 541 -12.70 2.55 4.96
N PHE A 542 -12.86 1.37 5.56
CA PHE A 542 -13.69 0.31 5.04
C PHE A 542 -15.11 0.38 5.60
N LEU A 543 -16.08 0.21 4.72
CA LEU A 543 -17.45 -0.12 5.07
C LEU A 543 -17.57 -1.65 5.14
N VAL A 544 -17.98 -2.20 6.27
CA VAL A 544 -18.11 -3.64 6.49
C VAL A 544 -19.58 -4.00 6.50
N ILE A 545 -20.01 -4.80 5.53
CA ILE A 545 -21.40 -5.23 5.41
C ILE A 545 -21.48 -6.73 5.64
N ASP A 546 -22.18 -7.12 6.70
CA ASP A 546 -22.41 -8.50 7.04
C ASP A 546 -23.62 -9.07 6.27
N GLY A 547 -23.43 -10.23 5.64
CA GLY A 547 -24.48 -10.93 4.92
C GLY A 547 -25.49 -11.62 5.85
N GLY A 548 -25.23 -11.73 7.15
CA GLY A 548 -26.06 -12.44 8.10
C GLY A 548 -25.93 -13.95 7.99
N GLU A 549 -27.02 -14.63 8.37
CA GLU A 549 -27.10 -16.08 8.31
C GLU A 549 -27.21 -16.62 6.89
N ARG A 550 -26.86 -17.90 6.73
CA ARG A 550 -26.87 -18.56 5.43
C ARG A 550 -28.31 -18.71 4.90
N VAL A 551 -28.62 -17.96 3.85
CA VAL A 551 -29.88 -18.08 3.11
C VAL A 551 -29.96 -19.41 2.33
N ALA A 552 -31.17 -19.97 2.26
CA ALA A 552 -31.49 -21.16 1.48
C ALA A 552 -31.24 -20.98 -0.02
N GLU A 553 -30.95 -22.08 -0.71
CA GLU A 553 -30.78 -22.07 -2.16
C GLU A 553 -32.15 -22.02 -2.87
N VAL A 554 -32.25 -21.19 -3.91
CA VAL A 554 -33.44 -21.02 -4.75
C VAL A 554 -33.07 -21.05 -6.22
N GLU A 555 -34.02 -21.38 -7.08
CA GLU A 555 -33.85 -21.19 -8.52
C GLU A 555 -33.86 -19.68 -8.84
N PRO A 556 -32.82 -19.14 -9.50
CA PRO A 556 -32.77 -17.72 -9.84
C PRO A 556 -33.96 -17.29 -10.70
N ARG A 557 -34.57 -16.17 -10.36
CA ARG A 557 -35.70 -15.59 -11.11
C ARG A 557 -35.28 -15.06 -12.48
N ARG A 558 -33.99 -14.79 -12.66
CA ARG A 558 -33.40 -14.24 -13.88
C ARG A 558 -32.01 -14.85 -14.09
N LYS A 559 -31.57 -14.99 -15.34
CA LYS A 559 -30.18 -15.38 -15.62
C LYS A 559 -29.27 -14.18 -15.48
N LEU A 560 -28.07 -14.39 -14.94
CA LEU A 560 -27.07 -13.32 -14.80
C LEU A 560 -26.76 -12.62 -16.13
N ARG A 561 -26.82 -13.35 -17.25
CA ARG A 561 -26.57 -12.77 -18.58
C ARG A 561 -27.67 -11.80 -19.04
N ASP A 562 -28.88 -11.89 -18.50
CA ASP A 562 -30.07 -11.18 -18.99
C ASP A 562 -30.23 -9.82 -18.27
N VAL A 563 -29.25 -8.93 -18.44
CA VAL A 563 -29.27 -7.57 -17.86
C VAL A 563 -30.38 -6.74 -18.54
N PRO A 564 -31.33 -6.15 -17.79
CA PRO A 564 -32.36 -5.29 -18.38
C PRO A 564 -31.79 -4.05 -19.05
N ASP A 565 -32.36 -3.66 -20.19
CA ASP A 565 -31.99 -2.41 -20.88
C ASP A 565 -32.19 -1.19 -19.98
N SER A 566 -33.28 -1.14 -19.20
CA SER A 566 -33.55 -0.05 -18.26
C SER A 566 -32.45 0.15 -17.21
N LEU A 567 -31.91 -0.96 -16.69
CA LEU A 567 -30.81 -0.95 -15.72
C LEU A 567 -29.51 -0.50 -16.38
N ARG A 568 -29.20 -1.03 -17.57
CA ARG A 568 -28.03 -0.58 -18.34
C ARG A 568 -28.11 0.92 -18.61
N ASP A 569 -29.27 1.41 -19.04
CA ASP A 569 -29.48 2.82 -19.35
C ASP A 569 -29.38 3.67 -18.07
N GLY A 570 -29.88 3.18 -16.93
CA GLY A 570 -29.69 3.78 -15.61
C GLY A 570 -28.22 3.90 -15.20
N MET A 571 -27.45 2.82 -15.34
CA MET A 571 -26.00 2.85 -15.10
C MET A 571 -25.29 3.86 -16.02
N MET A 572 -25.70 3.92 -17.28
CA MET A 572 -25.13 4.87 -18.24
C MET A 572 -25.52 6.33 -17.93
N ARG A 573 -26.69 6.59 -17.33
CA ARG A 573 -27.02 7.91 -16.78
C ARG A 573 -26.08 8.30 -15.65
N LEU A 574 -25.84 7.40 -14.68
CA LEU A 574 -24.83 7.64 -13.62
C LEU A 574 -23.43 7.89 -14.21
N TYR A 575 -23.04 7.10 -15.21
CA TYR A 575 -21.74 7.24 -15.84
C TYR A 575 -21.60 8.54 -16.65
N ARG A 576 -22.68 9.09 -17.21
CA ARG A 576 -22.67 10.37 -17.94
C ARG A 576 -22.88 11.60 -17.05
N ALA A 577 -23.23 11.41 -15.78
CA ALA A 577 -23.39 12.48 -14.81
C ALA A 577 -22.17 13.41 -14.77
N GLY A 578 -22.42 14.72 -14.75
CA GLY A 578 -21.37 15.74 -14.72
C GLY A 578 -20.52 15.85 -16.00
N THR A 579 -21.05 15.42 -17.16
CA THR A 579 -20.40 15.61 -18.46
C THR A 579 -21.01 16.78 -19.24
N THR A 580 -20.18 17.71 -19.69
CA THR A 580 -20.58 18.88 -20.49
C THR A 580 -20.49 18.53 -21.98
N GLY A 581 -21.57 17.99 -22.56
CA GLY A 581 -21.59 17.68 -23.99
C GLY A 581 -21.77 18.94 -24.86
N ARG A 582 -20.71 19.43 -25.53
CA ARG A 582 -20.84 20.22 -26.77
C ARG A 582 -20.13 19.52 -27.92
N GLY A 583 -20.79 19.45 -29.09
CA GLY A 583 -20.21 18.95 -30.35
C GLY A 583 -20.52 17.50 -30.71
N ASN A 584 -19.93 17.03 -31.82
CA ASN A 584 -20.25 15.77 -32.50
C ASN A 584 -19.75 14.50 -31.77
N LEU A 585 -19.10 14.66 -30.60
CA LEU A 585 -18.64 13.60 -29.70
C LEU A 585 -19.41 13.58 -28.37
N SER A 586 -20.51 14.32 -28.26
CA SER A 586 -21.32 14.47 -27.03
C SER A 586 -21.87 13.17 -26.43
N GLY A 587 -21.83 12.04 -27.16
CA GLY A 587 -22.19 10.71 -26.66
C GLY A 587 -21.04 9.85 -26.13
N TYR A 588 -19.77 10.24 -26.37
CA TYR A 588 -18.59 9.45 -26.00
C TYR A 588 -17.93 10.01 -24.73
N VAL A 589 -18.09 9.29 -23.62
CA VAL A 589 -17.55 9.69 -22.30
C VAL A 589 -16.39 8.76 -21.92
N CYS A 590 -15.18 9.30 -21.88
CA CYS A 590 -14.01 8.62 -21.32
C CYS A 590 -13.66 9.25 -19.96
N LYS A 591 -14.08 8.65 -18.85
CA LYS A 591 -13.71 9.10 -17.50
C LYS A 591 -12.29 8.71 -17.09
N ASN A 592 -11.43 8.25 -18.00
CA ASN A 592 -10.00 8.03 -17.73
C ASN A 592 -9.09 9.17 -18.27
N THR A 593 -9.64 10.14 -19.01
CA THR A 593 -8.93 11.39 -19.36
C THR A 593 -8.99 12.39 -18.20
N ALA A 594 -8.32 13.55 -18.32
CA ALA A 594 -8.38 14.58 -17.28
C ALA A 594 -9.86 14.93 -16.94
N PRO A 595 -10.21 15.02 -15.64
CA PRO A 595 -11.55 15.41 -15.24
C PRO A 595 -11.79 16.88 -15.62
N ASP A 596 -13.06 17.28 -15.68
CA ASP A 596 -13.37 18.72 -15.71
C ASP A 596 -12.91 19.31 -14.36
N PRO A 597 -12.14 20.41 -14.35
CA PRO A 597 -11.58 20.97 -13.12
C PRO A 597 -12.61 21.35 -12.06
N GLU A 598 -13.88 21.59 -12.43
CA GLU A 598 -14.91 21.99 -11.47
C GLU A 598 -15.75 20.82 -10.93
N GLY A 599 -15.90 19.73 -11.67
CA GLY A 599 -16.78 18.62 -11.30
C GLY A 599 -18.25 19.04 -11.07
N LEU A 600 -19.16 18.08 -10.92
CA LEU A 600 -20.51 18.32 -10.44
C LEU A 600 -20.54 18.06 -8.94
N HIS A 601 -20.88 19.09 -8.17
CA HIS A 601 -21.05 18.98 -6.72
C HIS A 601 -22.51 18.72 -6.38
N ALA A 602 -22.76 17.62 -5.67
CA ALA A 602 -24.03 17.42 -5.00
C ALA A 602 -24.29 18.56 -4.01
N ARG A 603 -25.56 18.89 -3.79
CA ARG A 603 -25.97 19.92 -2.84
C ARG A 603 -26.77 19.30 -1.71
N TRP A 604 -26.70 19.89 -0.53
CA TRP A 604 -27.73 19.65 0.49
C TRP A 604 -29.06 20.14 -0.06
N GLN A 605 -30.10 19.30 -0.01
CA GLN A 605 -31.45 19.71 -0.41
C GLN A 605 -32.03 20.70 0.61
N ASP A 606 -31.80 20.42 1.89
CA ASP A 606 -32.32 21.17 3.03
C ASP A 606 -31.31 21.21 4.18
N GLN A 607 -31.59 22.06 5.18
CA GLN A 607 -30.76 22.21 6.38
C GLN A 607 -30.74 20.90 7.20
N ARG A 608 -31.81 20.12 7.19
CA ARG A 608 -31.92 18.84 7.91
C ARG A 608 -30.82 17.87 7.47
N ALA A 609 -30.58 17.74 6.17
CA ALA A 609 -29.52 16.88 5.64
C ALA A 609 -28.13 17.28 6.16
N GLU A 610 -27.85 18.57 6.19
CA GLU A 610 -26.58 19.09 6.70
C GLU A 610 -26.45 18.92 8.22
N ASP A 611 -27.53 19.11 8.97
CA ASP A 611 -27.56 18.93 10.42
C ASP A 611 -27.29 17.48 10.81
N ILE A 612 -27.91 16.51 10.13
CA ILE A 612 -27.64 15.07 10.35
C ILE A 612 -26.15 14.76 10.12
N TYR A 613 -25.54 15.31 9.07
CA TYR A 613 -24.11 15.14 8.82
C TYR A 613 -23.24 15.72 9.95
N ARG A 614 -23.56 16.93 10.42
CA ARG A 614 -22.84 17.61 11.51
C ARG A 614 -22.98 16.85 12.83
N ASP A 615 -24.19 16.37 13.13
CA ASP A 615 -24.49 15.59 14.33
C ASP A 615 -23.76 14.25 14.32
N LEU A 616 -23.76 13.55 13.19
CA LEU A 616 -23.00 12.31 13.01
C LEU A 616 -21.50 12.53 13.20
N SER A 617 -20.96 13.61 12.63
CA SER A 617 -19.54 13.99 12.78
C SER A 617 -19.18 14.28 14.25
N SER A 618 -20.00 15.06 14.94
CA SER A 618 -19.78 15.37 16.37
C SER A 618 -19.89 14.14 17.26
N THR A 619 -20.79 13.22 16.94
CA THR A 619 -21.01 11.98 17.69
C THR A 619 -19.86 11.00 17.47
N ALA A 620 -19.39 10.86 16.24
CA ALA A 620 -18.19 10.10 15.92
C ALA A 620 -16.96 10.66 16.66
N GLN A 621 -16.79 11.99 16.70
CA GLN A 621 -15.68 12.62 17.43
C GLN A 621 -15.76 12.34 18.94
N ARG A 622 -16.94 12.43 19.55
CA ARG A 622 -17.12 12.08 20.98
C ARG A 622 -16.74 10.63 21.27
N ARG A 623 -17.07 9.69 20.38
CA ARG A 623 -16.64 8.28 20.50
C ARG A 623 -15.12 8.12 20.37
N ILE A 624 -14.46 8.87 19.47
CA ILE A 624 -12.99 8.88 19.35
C ILE A 624 -12.34 9.37 20.64
N ASP A 625 -12.88 10.44 21.23
CA ASP A 625 -12.33 11.04 22.45
C ASP A 625 -12.58 10.18 23.69
N ALA A 626 -13.68 9.42 23.70
CA ALA A 626 -14.04 8.50 24.79
C ALA A 626 -13.20 7.22 24.81
N ASP A 627 -12.81 6.69 23.64
CA ASP A 627 -11.97 5.49 23.53
C ASP A 627 -10.82 5.69 22.55
N ALA A 628 -9.61 5.85 23.11
CA ALA A 628 -8.38 6.06 22.36
C ALA A 628 -7.98 4.87 21.47
N GLU A 629 -8.47 3.65 21.74
CA GLU A 629 -8.16 2.46 20.95
C GLU A 629 -9.21 2.18 19.89
N THR A 630 -10.44 1.82 20.28
CA THR A 630 -11.47 1.43 19.29
C THR A 630 -12.22 2.62 18.70
N GLY A 631 -12.21 3.77 19.39
CA GLY A 631 -12.81 5.00 18.88
C GLY A 631 -12.21 5.44 17.53
N GLN A 632 -10.96 5.06 17.21
CA GLN A 632 -10.33 5.36 15.92
C GLN A 632 -11.07 4.79 14.70
N PHE A 633 -11.90 3.76 14.86
CA PHE A 633 -12.78 3.26 13.78
C PHE A 633 -13.88 4.27 13.40
N MET A 634 -14.22 5.20 14.29
CA MET A 634 -15.23 6.23 14.04
C MET A 634 -14.73 7.39 13.17
N ALA A 635 -13.42 7.53 12.98
CA ALA A 635 -12.79 8.72 12.36
C ALA A 635 -13.26 9.05 10.93
N ARG A 636 -13.89 8.12 10.21
CA ARG A 636 -14.39 8.33 8.84
C ARG A 636 -15.88 8.06 8.67
N VAL A 637 -16.62 7.84 9.75
CA VAL A 637 -18.05 7.50 9.71
C VAL A 637 -18.85 8.58 8.96
N ALA A 638 -18.70 9.85 9.32
CA ALA A 638 -19.42 10.93 8.65
C ALA A 638 -19.03 11.08 7.16
N GLU A 639 -17.74 10.91 6.84
CA GLU A 639 -17.25 10.99 5.46
C GLU A 639 -17.74 9.83 4.58
N ILE A 640 -17.79 8.61 5.12
CA ILE A 640 -18.36 7.45 4.42
C ILE A 640 -19.88 7.62 4.26
N ALA A 641 -20.57 8.10 5.30
CA ALA A 641 -22.02 8.31 5.26
C ALA A 641 -22.42 9.32 4.17
N VAL A 642 -21.75 10.48 4.08
CA VAL A 642 -22.08 11.45 3.03
C VAL A 642 -21.77 10.94 1.62
N ARG A 643 -20.76 10.07 1.45
CA ARG A 643 -20.50 9.37 0.17
C ARG A 643 -21.66 8.44 -0.19
N CYS A 644 -22.09 7.59 0.75
CA CYS A 644 -23.24 6.69 0.57
C CYS A 644 -24.52 7.47 0.26
N ALA A 645 -24.84 8.51 1.02
CA ALA A 645 -26.01 9.36 0.82
C ALA A 645 -26.00 10.01 -0.58
N THR A 646 -24.84 10.50 -1.01
CA THR A 646 -24.67 11.08 -2.36
C THR A 646 -24.87 10.03 -3.46
N ILE A 647 -24.35 8.80 -3.28
CA ILE A 647 -24.55 7.71 -4.24
C ILE A 647 -26.03 7.37 -4.37
N ARG A 648 -26.77 7.29 -3.26
CA ARG A 648 -28.22 7.05 -3.26
C ARG A 648 -28.98 8.18 -3.96
N ALA A 649 -28.67 9.44 -3.62
CA ALA A 649 -29.27 10.61 -4.26
C ALA A 649 -29.06 10.62 -5.78
N CYS A 650 -27.81 10.41 -6.23
CA CYS A 650 -27.48 10.31 -7.66
C CYS A 650 -28.15 9.11 -8.34
N GLY A 651 -28.40 8.03 -7.59
CA GLY A 651 -29.17 6.88 -8.05
C GLY A 651 -30.57 7.25 -8.54
N ARG A 652 -31.20 8.25 -7.93
CA ARG A 652 -32.50 8.78 -8.34
C ARG A 652 -32.38 9.82 -9.44
N ASP A 653 -31.55 10.84 -9.22
CA ASP A 653 -31.31 11.92 -10.18
C ASP A 653 -29.83 12.31 -10.19
N PRO A 654 -29.05 11.84 -11.18
CA PRO A 654 -27.64 12.17 -11.28
C PRO A 654 -27.36 13.53 -11.95
N ASP A 655 -28.36 14.13 -12.61
CA ASP A 655 -28.20 15.41 -13.31
C ASP A 655 -28.40 16.59 -12.34
N ILE A 656 -29.24 16.41 -11.32
CA ILE A 656 -29.47 17.37 -10.23
C ILE A 656 -29.26 16.68 -8.87
N PRO A 657 -28.01 16.32 -8.53
CA PRO A 657 -27.70 15.56 -7.32
C PRO A 657 -27.96 16.38 -6.06
N THR A 658 -29.06 16.10 -5.37
CA THR A 658 -29.42 16.75 -4.10
C THR A 658 -29.54 15.70 -3.00
N VAL A 659 -28.76 15.85 -1.94
CA VAL A 659 -28.77 14.96 -0.77
C VAL A 659 -29.85 15.43 0.18
N THR A 660 -30.84 14.58 0.40
CA THR A 660 -31.99 14.83 1.28
C THR A 660 -31.70 14.38 2.71
N GLY A 661 -32.51 14.83 3.67
CA GLY A 661 -32.43 14.33 5.06
C GLY A 661 -32.58 12.80 5.13
N ASP A 662 -33.45 12.22 4.31
CA ASP A 662 -33.69 10.77 4.31
C ASP A 662 -32.53 9.97 3.70
N ASP A 663 -31.73 10.57 2.81
CA ASP A 663 -30.49 9.96 2.33
C ASP A 663 -29.43 9.93 3.41
N MET A 664 -29.32 11.02 4.18
CA MET A 664 -28.38 11.13 5.28
C MET A 664 -28.76 10.22 6.44
N ASP A 665 -30.03 10.13 6.82
CA ASP A 665 -30.50 9.21 7.86
C ASP A 665 -30.20 7.75 7.49
N TRP A 666 -30.53 7.36 6.26
CA TRP A 666 -30.23 6.03 5.76
C TRP A 666 -28.73 5.73 5.78
N ALA A 667 -27.90 6.66 5.29
CA ALA A 667 -26.47 6.46 5.22
C ALA A 667 -25.82 6.48 6.61
N ALA A 668 -26.28 7.36 7.50
CA ALA A 668 -25.83 7.41 8.88
C ALA A 668 -26.13 6.08 9.59
N ALA A 669 -27.36 5.56 9.47
CA ALA A 669 -27.73 4.28 10.05
C ALA A 669 -26.87 3.12 9.50
N LEU A 670 -26.71 3.04 8.17
CA LEU A 670 -25.91 2.00 7.53
C LEU A 670 -24.44 2.01 7.99
N VAL A 671 -23.81 3.18 7.95
CA VAL A 671 -22.38 3.30 8.30
C VAL A 671 -22.17 3.12 9.79
N TRP A 672 -23.07 3.66 10.63
CA TRP A 672 -22.99 3.48 12.08
C TRP A 672 -23.09 2.01 12.48
N GLN A 673 -24.08 1.27 11.96
CA GLN A 673 -24.22 -0.17 12.21
C GLN A 673 -23.01 -0.96 11.71
N SER A 674 -22.49 -0.62 10.52
CA SER A 674 -21.25 -1.21 10.00
C SER A 674 -20.07 -0.98 10.96
N THR A 675 -19.90 0.24 11.46
CA THR A 675 -18.73 0.60 12.30
C THR A 675 -18.84 0.03 13.71
N GLU A 676 -20.02 0.06 14.34
CA GLU A 676 -20.24 -0.56 15.66
C GLU A 676 -19.98 -2.06 15.61
N ARG A 677 -20.37 -2.74 14.51
CA ARG A 677 -20.05 -4.17 14.33
C ARG A 677 -18.55 -4.39 14.22
N LEU A 678 -17.85 -3.59 13.41
CA LEU A 678 -16.40 -3.66 13.30
C LEU A 678 -15.69 -3.42 14.65
N ILE A 679 -16.19 -2.48 15.47
CA ILE A 679 -15.68 -2.21 16.83
C ILE A 679 -15.96 -3.41 17.75
N GLY A 680 -17.19 -3.92 17.79
CA GLY A 680 -17.55 -5.07 18.60
C GLY A 680 -16.72 -6.31 18.27
N ASP A 681 -16.50 -6.55 16.98
CA ASP A 681 -15.66 -7.63 16.49
C ASP A 681 -14.18 -7.40 16.79
N ALA A 682 -13.66 -6.18 16.59
CA ALA A 682 -12.29 -5.83 16.93
C ALA A 682 -12.02 -5.99 18.43
N GLY A 683 -12.92 -5.54 19.29
CA GLY A 683 -12.80 -5.67 20.74
C GLY A 683 -12.70 -7.12 21.22
N ARG A 684 -13.41 -8.05 20.56
CA ARG A 684 -13.36 -9.50 20.86
C ARG A 684 -12.05 -10.16 20.44
N PHE A 685 -11.40 -9.69 19.37
CA PHE A 685 -10.27 -10.38 18.74
C PHE A 685 -8.92 -9.66 18.85
N MET A 686 -8.88 -8.39 19.26
CA MET A 686 -7.64 -7.66 19.57
C MET A 686 -6.96 -8.16 20.87
N VAL A 687 -7.60 -9.07 21.61
CA VAL A 687 -6.96 -9.85 22.67
C VAL A 687 -6.04 -10.90 22.05
N ASP A 688 -4.72 -10.66 22.08
CA ASP A 688 -3.70 -11.63 21.66
C ASP A 688 -3.83 -12.93 22.51
N PRO A 689 -4.21 -14.09 21.93
CA PRO A 689 -4.38 -15.33 22.69
C PRO A 689 -3.07 -15.84 23.33
N LEU A 690 -1.92 -15.57 22.69
CA LEU A 690 -0.60 -15.90 23.24
C LEU A 690 -0.23 -14.94 24.37
N GLY A 691 -0.62 -13.67 24.24
CA GLY A 691 -0.50 -12.65 25.27
C GLY A 691 -1.37 -12.93 26.50
N ALA A 692 -2.62 -13.35 26.30
CA ALA A 692 -3.58 -13.65 27.37
C ALA A 692 -3.13 -14.82 28.25
N ALA A 693 -2.67 -15.93 27.66
CA ALA A 693 -2.16 -17.08 28.42
C ALA A 693 -0.82 -16.80 29.13
N GLU A 694 0.05 -15.96 28.55
CA GLU A 694 1.27 -15.49 29.22
C GLU A 694 0.94 -14.48 30.33
N PHE A 695 -0.06 -13.64 30.12
CA PHE A 695 -0.56 -12.64 31.06
C PHE A 695 -1.19 -13.30 32.28
N GLU A 696 -2.14 -14.23 32.08
CA GLU A 696 -2.76 -15.01 33.14
C GLU A 696 -1.68 -15.71 33.99
N ARG A 697 -0.68 -16.32 33.34
CA ARG A 697 0.45 -16.96 34.02
C ARG A 697 1.31 -15.98 34.81
N LYS A 698 1.61 -14.79 34.29
CA LYS A 698 2.40 -13.75 34.99
C LYS A 698 1.61 -13.11 36.13
N LEU A 699 0.32 -12.89 35.94
CA LEU A 699 -0.60 -12.39 36.93
C LEU A 699 -0.71 -13.39 38.08
N LEU A 700 -0.97 -14.66 37.79
CA LEU A 700 -0.95 -15.73 38.77
C LEU A 700 0.40 -15.85 39.46
N ALA A 701 1.52 -15.81 38.74
CA ALA A 701 2.84 -15.82 39.35
C ALA A 701 3.04 -14.65 40.32
N LYS A 702 2.49 -13.47 40.01
CA LYS A 702 2.58 -12.29 40.89
C LYS A 702 1.72 -12.44 42.13
N VAL A 703 0.48 -12.92 41.98
CA VAL A 703 -0.43 -13.19 43.11
C VAL A 703 0.18 -14.27 44.02
N HIS A 704 0.67 -15.38 43.46
CA HIS A 704 1.36 -16.43 44.20
C HIS A 704 2.63 -15.92 44.92
N SER A 705 3.42 -15.06 44.28
CA SER A 705 4.66 -14.54 44.87
C SER A 705 4.44 -13.68 46.13
N ALA A 706 3.23 -13.15 46.32
CA ALA A 706 2.89 -12.37 47.51
C ALA A 706 2.45 -13.24 48.71
N GLY A 707 2.12 -14.52 48.47
CA GLY A 707 1.71 -15.46 49.49
C GLY A 707 0.50 -14.97 50.31
N PRO A 708 0.37 -15.34 51.60
CA PRO A 708 -0.81 -15.06 52.43
C PRO A 708 -1.04 -13.57 52.74
N ARG A 709 -0.11 -12.68 52.36
CA ARG A 709 -0.31 -11.23 52.44
C ARG A 709 -1.23 -10.70 51.33
N GLY A 710 -1.36 -11.42 50.22
CA GLY A 710 -2.09 -11.01 49.03
C GLY A 710 -1.47 -9.81 48.31
N VAL A 711 -1.92 -9.53 47.08
CA VAL A 711 -1.52 -8.34 46.32
C VAL A 711 -2.67 -7.35 46.24
N ARG A 712 -2.36 -6.06 46.41
CA ARG A 712 -3.36 -4.99 46.24
C ARG A 712 -3.58 -4.67 44.77
N MET A 713 -4.81 -4.29 44.40
CA MET A 713 -5.17 -3.92 43.01
C MET A 713 -4.20 -2.90 42.40
N ARG A 714 -3.82 -1.85 43.14
CA ARG A 714 -2.85 -0.83 42.67
C ARG A 714 -1.44 -1.39 42.42
N GLU A 715 -1.01 -2.40 43.17
CA GLU A 715 0.30 -3.03 43.01
C GLU A 715 0.32 -4.00 41.83
N LEU A 716 -0.77 -4.75 41.64
CA LEU A 716 -1.02 -5.55 40.44
C LEU A 716 -1.02 -4.67 39.20
N HIS A 717 -1.77 -3.57 39.23
CA HIS A 717 -1.83 -2.60 38.13
C HIS A 717 -0.44 -2.06 37.79
N ARG A 718 0.34 -1.64 38.79
CA ARG A 718 1.71 -1.13 38.59
C ARG A 718 2.70 -2.20 38.07
N ALA A 719 2.57 -3.44 38.54
CA ALA A 719 3.42 -4.55 38.11
C ALA A 719 3.09 -5.01 36.68
N MET A 720 1.82 -4.98 36.31
CA MET A 720 1.31 -5.42 35.00
C MET A 720 1.29 -4.31 33.95
N GLN A 721 1.50 -3.04 34.34
CA GLN A 721 1.48 -1.86 33.46
C GLN A 721 2.39 -1.95 32.22
N ARG A 722 3.48 -2.73 32.27
CA ARG A 722 4.40 -2.91 31.12
C ARG A 722 4.02 -4.06 30.18
N HIS A 723 3.07 -4.89 30.59
CA HIS A 723 2.67 -6.12 29.91
C HIS A 723 1.30 -5.99 29.24
N PHE A 724 0.64 -4.83 29.34
CA PHE A 724 -0.70 -4.63 28.82
C PHE A 724 -0.98 -3.14 28.47
N ARG A 725 -2.01 -2.89 27.63
CA ARG A 725 -2.35 -1.58 27.07
C ARG A 725 -3.67 -0.96 27.57
N PHE A 726 -4.60 -1.73 28.16
CA PHE A 726 -5.89 -1.23 28.70
C PHE A 726 -6.00 -1.41 30.24
N ALA A 727 -6.98 -0.82 30.89
CA ALA A 727 -7.20 -1.03 32.33
C ALA A 727 -8.21 -2.16 32.61
N ASN A 728 -9.06 -2.47 31.63
CA ASN A 728 -10.21 -3.36 31.80
C ASN A 728 -9.83 -4.85 31.75
N ASP A 729 -8.84 -5.28 30.95
CA ASP A 729 -8.46 -6.69 30.87
C ASP A 729 -7.90 -7.24 32.19
N LEU A 730 -7.26 -6.40 33.00
CA LEU A 730 -6.80 -6.81 34.33
C LEU A 730 -7.99 -7.15 35.24
N ARG A 731 -9.05 -6.35 35.21
CA ARG A 731 -10.29 -6.63 35.96
C ARG A 731 -10.97 -7.88 35.42
N ASN A 732 -11.21 -7.94 34.11
CA ASN A 732 -11.92 -9.06 33.49
C ASN A 732 -11.21 -10.40 33.74
N THR A 733 -9.88 -10.42 33.63
CA THR A 733 -9.08 -11.62 33.94
C THR A 733 -9.12 -11.98 35.42
N LEU A 734 -9.06 -11.00 36.33
CA LEU A 734 -9.19 -11.26 37.76
C LEU A 734 -10.58 -11.79 38.14
N ASP A 735 -11.63 -11.27 37.52
CA ASP A 735 -13.00 -11.72 37.75
C ASP A 735 -13.23 -13.11 37.16
N ALA A 736 -12.63 -13.43 36.01
CA ALA A 736 -12.62 -14.78 35.45
C ALA A 736 -11.87 -15.78 36.36
N LEU A 737 -10.68 -15.41 36.84
CA LEU A 737 -9.87 -16.24 37.76
C LEU A 737 -10.52 -16.40 39.15
N SER A 738 -11.25 -15.39 39.61
CA SER A 738 -12.03 -15.44 40.85
C SER A 738 -13.23 -16.38 40.69
N ARG A 739 -13.96 -16.27 39.57
CA ARG A 739 -15.09 -17.15 39.23
C ARG A 739 -14.65 -18.61 39.04
N SER A 740 -13.47 -18.85 38.48
CA SER A 740 -12.91 -20.20 38.34
C SER A 740 -12.28 -20.74 39.64
N GLY A 741 -12.24 -19.94 40.70
CA GLY A 741 -11.71 -20.32 42.01
C GLY A 741 -10.17 -20.41 42.05
N VAL A 742 -9.48 -19.91 41.03
CA VAL A 742 -8.01 -19.91 40.95
C VAL A 742 -7.40 -18.81 41.82
N ILE A 743 -8.16 -17.75 42.12
CA ILE A 743 -7.78 -16.72 43.09
C ILE A 743 -8.98 -16.35 43.97
N VAL A 744 -8.71 -15.82 45.17
CA VAL A 744 -9.71 -15.27 46.08
C VAL A 744 -9.53 -13.75 46.16
N VAL A 745 -10.62 -13.00 45.92
CA VAL A 745 -10.66 -11.54 46.08
C VAL A 745 -11.33 -11.20 47.42
N ASP A 746 -10.56 -10.62 48.33
CA ASP A 746 -10.99 -10.27 49.69
C ASP A 746 -11.01 -8.74 49.87
N GLU A 747 -12.07 -8.20 50.48
CA GLU A 747 -12.19 -6.76 50.77
C GLU A 747 -11.78 -6.48 52.22
N ARG A 748 -10.55 -6.00 52.40
CA ARG A 748 -10.01 -5.70 53.73
C ARG A 748 -10.16 -4.22 54.05
N LYS A 749 -10.74 -3.93 55.21
CA LYS A 749 -10.76 -2.57 55.79
C LYS A 749 -9.37 -2.23 56.33
N VAL A 750 -8.82 -1.10 55.87
CA VAL A 750 -7.54 -0.56 56.36
C VAL A 750 -7.83 0.57 57.33
N ALA A 751 -6.93 0.81 58.29
CA ALA A 751 -7.02 1.92 59.24
C ALA A 751 -7.23 3.26 58.47
N GLY A 752 -8.40 3.86 58.64
CA GLY A 752 -8.89 5.00 57.86
C GLY A 752 -10.26 4.80 57.18
N GLY A 753 -10.88 3.62 57.31
CA GLY A 753 -12.28 3.39 56.89
C GLY A 753 -12.49 3.06 55.40
N VAL A 754 -11.43 3.09 54.59
CA VAL A 754 -11.49 2.74 53.17
C VAL A 754 -11.25 1.23 52.98
N SER A 755 -12.25 0.53 52.46
CA SER A 755 -12.14 -0.87 52.03
C SER A 755 -11.23 -0.98 50.80
N ARG A 756 -10.32 -1.97 50.78
CA ARG A 756 -9.43 -2.22 49.64
C ARG A 756 -9.47 -3.69 49.23
N ARG A 757 -9.57 -3.95 47.92
CA ARG A 757 -9.50 -5.29 47.33
C ARG A 757 -8.08 -5.85 47.38
N VAL A 758 -7.95 -7.08 47.87
CA VAL A 758 -6.71 -7.85 48.00
C VAL A 758 -6.92 -9.20 47.31
N MET A 759 -6.02 -9.57 46.40
CA MET A 759 -6.06 -10.82 45.64
C MET A 759 -5.10 -11.83 46.25
N MET A 760 -5.55 -13.06 46.49
CA MET A 760 -4.76 -14.18 47.00
C MET A 760 -4.92 -15.39 46.07
N ALA A 761 -3.88 -16.19 45.93
CA ALA A 761 -3.93 -17.44 45.17
C ALA A 761 -4.44 -18.59 46.04
#